data_AF-A0AAW0A6R9-F1
#
_entry.id   AF-A0AAW0A6R9-F1
#
_cell.length_a   1.000
_cell.length_b   1.000
_cell.length_c   1.000
_cell.angle_alpha   90.00
_cell.angle_beta   90.00
_cell.angle_gamma   90.00
#
_symmetry.space_group_name_H-M   'P 1'
#
loop_
_entity.id
_entity.type
_entity.pdbx_description
1 polymer ?
#
loop_
_entity_poly.entity_id
_entity_poly.type
_entity_poly.pdbx_seq_one_letter_code
_entity_poly.pdbx_strand_id
1 'polypeptide(L)'
;MAPRRPTYDWKARNCAELENFDVPFAFKEYVQNVQGQVLNILKGLRTREWSDWKREDLRNETPKNRETRKKTLITDYPGLLTGPHGAQIKRLKVWQPWYILSAQIPYLQLRYRSANLPKDLQIALVLWRHTTLDITALSAFNNHLDKEAKFSTFTVDGASTSRHDIFAVGEKGKGFILATQFLQEHTEAVFKTLSDVPKDVKLGASFRVGHKIGTLKWREPKYDDEAEEVLYVVLDDLTPLNLQAYMDKKITEAANKKKRRRDSDDSDSDAGQPVAFTDKFRTQSEKALNKIYEDRVRFQMDAKREDKSLPLSSAGRQLVYGDEVAITVVGINGSFQPEYLFRSIYGIIPPEHAWRVPNTSVQFFISPANFDAPDRNAQPPAESSEDLFETESGPPALFYLRDQLVPFGLFLNKLSINYHGTLHITSDRVAILRDYRVDVYQKDLSLAADLGFRTIPELAVELALDVLSCDHSDSLSQLIKPDNKVDDSEGTKAYRAAFEAALRKLNPDIPASTRIQPTASIKKEKDLIEELGFQAVEVSDSAWRIIHDSGALLSRPAVSDALGRLKRLRLAMAKVAPHVPEENVTIRDYSLSTPKVVFDEKKNLLAFATPRPCGKHAKQKSCLCWLGPAVYEAAMRVGGDKRSAEENLDSFYPAFLKGMNGKTAVDEEEEDASDEDDDDDDDSGNEMDVDDNADKDNEKDDPTYVPPKTKDAAEKRKKQEAETQKKNGSKGSKSNDVQAAKEKAQTPAKTPLKEKSPSSRQEKETASTQNSPAKQPDAPPETPRAKQPEQIQTVNKPTAPTNMQVHPSPVKASSSLTSIDDEEGEAVIAAVSGLAARLKESRVLVSDLTRQIDVSNTEIDILRQEMGRRLTVEQSAAKQATIWAQAETIKRLEGDLKEANEQLDQLLEESKRRLELQQAAVLDAQRSLAVSQTRKRQRTE
;
A
#
# COMPACT_ATOMS: atom_id res chain seq x y z
N MET A 1 12.72 53.23 1.53
CA MET A 1 13.15 51.88 1.96
C MET A 1 12.73 50.87 0.89
N ALA A 2 13.37 49.70 0.81
CA ALA A 2 12.86 48.61 -0.05
C ALA A 2 11.54 48.05 0.53
N PRO A 3 10.59 47.57 -0.29
CA PRO A 3 9.41 46.89 0.22
C PRO A 3 9.81 45.62 0.97
N ARG A 4 9.16 45.36 2.12
CA ARG A 4 9.32 44.07 2.83
C ARG A 4 8.83 42.95 1.91
N ARG A 5 9.61 41.87 1.82
CA ARG A 5 9.20 40.64 1.13
C ARG A 5 8.01 40.01 1.86
N PRO A 6 7.06 39.36 1.16
CA PRO A 6 6.03 38.58 1.82
C PRO A 6 6.67 37.44 2.62
N THR A 7 6.07 37.13 3.77
CA THR A 7 6.45 36.00 4.63
C THR A 7 5.24 35.11 4.87
N TYR A 8 5.50 33.82 5.02
CA TYR A 8 4.52 32.82 5.43
C TYR A 8 5.07 32.11 6.66
N ASP A 9 4.32 32.13 7.76
CA ASP A 9 4.78 31.65 9.06
C ASP A 9 4.31 30.19 9.23
N TRP A 10 5.21 29.32 9.68
CA TRP A 10 5.00 27.89 9.88
C TRP A 10 4.94 27.58 11.38
N LYS A 11 5.44 26.42 11.83
CA LYS A 11 5.40 26.00 13.24
C LYS A 11 6.64 26.52 14.00
N ALA A 12 6.62 26.38 15.32
CA ALA A 12 7.82 26.48 16.15
C ALA A 12 8.77 25.30 15.92
N ARG A 13 10.06 25.46 16.25
CA ARG A 13 11.07 24.37 16.23
C ARG A 13 10.62 23.21 17.14
N ASN A 14 10.92 21.97 16.76
CA ASN A 14 10.57 20.75 17.52
C ASN A 14 9.06 20.62 17.85
N CYS A 15 8.15 21.13 17.01
CA CYS A 15 6.72 20.98 17.31
C CYS A 15 6.29 19.49 17.31
N ALA A 16 5.31 19.12 18.14
CA ALA A 16 4.90 17.73 18.33
C ALA A 16 4.47 17.00 17.04
N GLU A 17 4.05 17.74 16.00
CA GLU A 17 3.76 17.18 14.66
C GLU A 17 5.00 16.59 13.96
N LEU A 18 6.20 16.77 14.51
CA LEU A 18 7.49 16.24 14.02
C LEU A 18 8.04 15.08 14.86
N GLU A 19 7.38 14.70 15.96
CA GLU A 19 7.86 13.64 16.88
C GLU A 19 8.08 12.29 16.17
N ASN A 20 7.24 11.99 15.17
CA ASN A 20 7.31 10.78 14.36
C ASN A 20 8.05 10.96 13.02
N PHE A 21 8.70 12.10 12.78
CA PHE A 21 9.47 12.32 11.55
C PHE A 21 10.91 11.83 11.69
N ASP A 22 11.35 11.03 10.72
CA ASP A 22 12.76 10.79 10.44
C ASP A 22 13.13 11.31 9.03
N VAL A 23 14.42 11.32 8.69
CA VAL A 23 14.88 11.81 7.38
C VAL A 23 14.24 11.00 6.23
N PRO A 24 14.16 9.65 6.29
CA PRO A 24 13.44 8.87 5.29
C PRO A 24 11.93 9.16 5.16
N PHE A 25 11.22 9.46 6.25
CA PHE A 25 9.81 9.86 6.24
C PHE A 25 9.64 11.23 5.57
N ALA A 26 10.51 12.19 5.87
CA ALA A 26 10.53 13.49 5.18
C ALA A 26 10.85 13.36 3.68
N PHE A 27 11.72 12.42 3.30
CA PHE A 27 11.97 12.04 1.91
C PHE A 27 10.74 11.39 1.25
N LYS A 28 10.06 10.48 1.96
CA LYS A 28 8.80 9.88 1.54
C LYS A 28 7.75 10.96 1.25
N GLU A 29 7.59 11.94 2.13
CA GLU A 29 6.66 13.05 1.94
C GLU A 29 6.98 13.87 0.68
N TYR A 30 8.25 14.19 0.41
CA TYR A 30 8.63 14.87 -0.83
C TYR A 30 8.32 14.06 -2.09
N VAL A 31 8.65 12.77 -2.09
CA VAL A 31 8.29 11.89 -3.21
C VAL A 31 6.78 11.79 -3.34
N GLN A 32 6.02 11.60 -2.26
CA GLN A 32 4.55 11.55 -2.28
C GLN A 32 3.91 12.84 -2.79
N ASN A 33 4.46 14.02 -2.50
CA ASN A 33 3.94 15.28 -3.03
C ASN A 33 4.21 15.46 -4.54
N VAL A 34 5.25 14.83 -5.08
CA VAL A 34 5.51 14.75 -6.54
C VAL A 34 4.66 13.65 -7.19
N GLN A 35 4.68 12.44 -6.60
CA GLN A 35 3.87 11.28 -6.99
C GLN A 35 2.36 11.55 -6.90
N GLY A 36 1.88 12.41 -6.01
CA GLY A 36 0.46 12.74 -5.90
C GLY A 36 -0.07 13.48 -7.14
N GLN A 37 0.69 14.46 -7.63
CA GLN A 37 0.35 15.20 -8.86
C GLN A 37 0.38 14.27 -10.07
N VAL A 38 1.38 13.40 -10.10
CA VAL A 38 1.54 12.26 -11.02
C VAL A 38 0.33 11.31 -11.01
N LEU A 39 -0.07 10.81 -9.84
CA LEU A 39 -1.13 9.82 -9.69
C LEU A 39 -2.49 10.44 -10.05
N ASN A 40 -2.68 11.74 -9.81
CA ASN A 40 -3.87 12.46 -10.26
C ASN A 40 -3.99 12.49 -11.80
N ILE A 41 -2.86 12.41 -12.53
CA ILE A 41 -2.84 12.25 -13.99
C ILE A 41 -3.01 10.77 -14.38
N LEU A 42 -2.28 9.84 -13.74
CA LEU A 42 -2.41 8.38 -14.00
C LEU A 42 -3.82 7.82 -13.72
N LYS A 43 -4.57 8.39 -12.76
CA LYS A 43 -6.01 8.05 -12.56
C LYS A 43 -6.83 8.22 -13.85
N GLY A 44 -6.45 9.15 -14.73
CA GLY A 44 -7.06 9.30 -16.06
C GLY A 44 -6.78 8.14 -17.02
N LEU A 45 -5.70 7.39 -16.78
CA LEU A 45 -5.28 6.19 -17.52
C LEU A 45 -5.66 4.88 -16.80
N ARG A 46 -6.43 4.97 -15.69
CA ARG A 46 -6.84 3.86 -14.81
C ARG A 46 -5.72 3.09 -14.10
N THR A 47 -4.45 3.47 -14.26
CA THR A 47 -3.33 2.88 -13.50
C THR A 47 -3.32 3.40 -12.06
N ARG A 48 -3.13 2.50 -11.09
CA ARG A 48 -3.12 2.82 -9.65
C ARG A 48 -1.71 3.00 -9.06
N GLU A 49 -0.70 2.53 -9.76
CA GLU A 49 0.69 2.42 -9.30
C GLU A 49 1.63 3.06 -10.34
N TRP A 50 2.76 3.63 -9.89
CA TRP A 50 3.87 4.05 -10.77
C TRP A 50 5.14 3.36 -10.30
N SER A 51 5.41 2.21 -10.90
CA SER A 51 6.67 1.44 -10.78
C SER A 51 7.84 2.05 -11.56
N ASP A 52 7.53 2.85 -12.57
CA ASP A 52 8.43 3.20 -13.69
C ASP A 52 9.43 4.31 -13.32
N TRP A 53 10.26 4.01 -12.32
CA TRP A 53 11.37 4.85 -11.86
C TRP A 53 12.67 4.40 -12.51
N LYS A 54 13.23 5.23 -13.39
CA LYS A 54 14.59 5.03 -13.88
C LYS A 54 15.57 5.43 -12.77
N ARG A 55 16.28 4.44 -12.24
CA ARG A 55 17.29 4.57 -11.18
C ARG A 55 18.68 4.63 -11.81
N GLU A 56 19.53 5.56 -11.36
CA GLU A 56 20.95 5.62 -11.72
C GLU A 56 21.78 5.81 -10.45
N ASP A 57 22.42 4.74 -9.97
CA ASP A 57 23.38 4.80 -8.87
C ASP A 57 24.76 5.20 -9.39
N LEU A 58 25.35 6.23 -8.78
CA LEU A 58 26.65 6.79 -9.14
C LEU A 58 27.68 6.67 -8.01
N ARG A 59 27.42 5.85 -6.97
CA ARG A 59 28.38 5.55 -5.89
C ARG A 59 29.73 5.06 -6.42
N ASN A 60 29.67 4.07 -7.31
CA ASN A 60 30.84 3.42 -7.90
C ASN A 60 31.41 4.18 -9.12
N GLU A 61 30.80 5.32 -9.50
CA GLU A 61 31.17 6.05 -10.70
C GLU A 61 32.31 7.06 -10.50
N THR A 62 33.11 7.27 -11.54
CA THR A 62 34.27 8.15 -11.45
C THR A 62 33.85 9.62 -11.26
N PRO A 63 34.64 10.46 -10.57
CA PRO A 63 34.34 11.89 -10.43
C PRO A 63 34.16 12.62 -11.78
N LYS A 64 34.85 12.16 -12.83
CA LYS A 64 34.72 12.68 -14.21
C LYS A 64 33.38 12.32 -14.83
N ASN A 65 32.92 11.09 -14.64
CA ASN A 65 31.61 10.63 -15.12
C ASN A 65 30.49 11.33 -14.36
N ARG A 66 30.63 11.50 -13.03
CA ARG A 66 29.71 12.31 -12.21
C ARG A 66 29.67 13.80 -12.59
N GLU A 67 30.81 14.46 -12.87
CA GLU A 67 30.79 15.84 -13.40
C GLU A 67 30.14 15.91 -14.80
N THR A 68 30.26 14.85 -15.60
CA THR A 68 29.63 14.76 -16.92
C THR A 68 28.11 14.59 -16.79
N ARG A 69 27.63 13.62 -16.00
CA ARG A 69 26.19 13.41 -15.75
C ARG A 69 25.53 14.62 -15.11
N LYS A 70 26.24 15.36 -14.24
CA LYS A 70 25.79 16.66 -13.71
C LYS A 70 25.47 17.68 -14.82
N LYS A 71 26.29 17.76 -15.87
CA LYS A 71 26.05 18.65 -17.01
C LYS A 71 24.86 18.18 -17.84
N THR A 72 24.71 16.86 -18.02
CA THR A 72 23.53 16.28 -18.67
C THR A 72 22.26 16.60 -17.89
N LEU A 73 22.21 16.34 -16.58
CA LEU A 73 21.06 16.68 -15.71
C LEU A 73 20.67 18.17 -15.76
N ILE A 74 21.64 19.08 -15.83
CA ILE A 74 21.42 20.52 -15.98
C ILE A 74 20.82 20.89 -17.36
N THR A 75 21.00 20.03 -18.36
CA THR A 75 20.48 20.19 -19.72
C THR A 75 19.12 19.52 -19.88
N ASP A 76 18.96 18.32 -19.33
CA ASP A 76 17.72 17.53 -19.28
C ASP A 76 16.65 18.26 -18.45
N TYR A 77 17.05 18.82 -17.29
CA TYR A 77 16.17 19.47 -16.31
C TYR A 77 16.68 20.88 -15.96
N PRO A 78 16.57 21.89 -16.86
CA PRO A 78 17.17 23.22 -16.63
C PRO A 78 16.70 23.93 -15.35
N GLY A 79 15.47 23.65 -14.92
CA GLY A 79 14.86 24.18 -13.71
C GLY A 79 15.21 23.46 -12.39
N LEU A 80 15.90 22.31 -12.43
CA LEU A 80 16.24 21.48 -11.25
C LEU A 80 17.11 22.24 -10.24
N LEU A 81 18.23 22.79 -10.70
CA LEU A 81 19.22 23.45 -9.84
C LEU A 81 19.05 24.98 -9.83
N THR A 82 17.90 25.40 -9.29
CA THR A 82 17.48 26.81 -9.20
C THR A 82 17.31 27.26 -7.74
N GLY A 83 17.09 28.56 -7.52
CA GLY A 83 17.04 29.13 -6.18
C GLY A 83 18.43 29.27 -5.52
N PRO A 84 18.52 29.72 -4.26
CA PRO A 84 19.81 29.97 -3.60
C PRO A 84 20.65 28.70 -3.45
N HIS A 85 20.04 27.60 -3.00
CA HIS A 85 20.75 26.34 -2.76
C HIS A 85 21.01 25.56 -4.04
N GLY A 86 20.02 25.43 -4.94
CA GLY A 86 20.23 24.77 -6.24
C GLY A 86 21.30 25.48 -7.09
N ALA A 87 21.31 26.81 -7.12
CA ALA A 87 22.35 27.56 -7.82
C ALA A 87 23.75 27.41 -7.19
N GLN A 88 23.87 27.10 -5.89
CA GLN A 88 25.13 26.76 -5.25
C GLN A 88 25.63 25.38 -5.70
N ILE A 89 24.78 24.35 -5.63
CA ILE A 89 25.07 23.00 -6.16
C ILE A 89 25.52 23.08 -7.63
N LYS A 90 24.84 23.89 -8.46
CA LYS A 90 25.18 24.06 -9.88
C LYS A 90 26.56 24.67 -10.13
N ARG A 91 26.95 25.69 -9.34
CA ARG A 91 28.21 26.44 -9.53
C ARG A 91 29.43 25.76 -8.95
N LEU A 92 29.28 25.07 -7.81
CA LEU A 92 30.39 24.44 -7.10
C LEU A 92 30.67 23.03 -7.65
N LYS A 93 31.94 22.74 -7.97
CA LYS A 93 32.37 21.43 -8.48
C LYS A 93 32.35 20.30 -7.45
N VAL A 94 32.49 20.68 -6.17
CA VAL A 94 32.52 19.77 -5.00
C VAL A 94 31.18 19.06 -4.73
N TRP A 95 30.07 19.54 -5.29
CA TRP A 95 28.81 18.80 -5.29
C TRP A 95 28.73 17.87 -6.51
N GLN A 96 28.64 16.56 -6.30
CA GLN A 96 28.53 15.57 -7.36
C GLN A 96 27.24 14.75 -7.22
N PRO A 97 26.55 14.42 -8.34
CA PRO A 97 25.39 13.55 -8.28
C PRO A 97 25.84 12.17 -7.82
N TRP A 98 25.08 11.57 -6.92
CA TRP A 98 25.46 10.37 -6.18
C TRP A 98 24.43 9.25 -6.38
N TYR A 99 23.15 9.60 -6.43
CA TYR A 99 22.05 8.72 -6.83
C TYR A 99 20.95 9.54 -7.52
N ILE A 100 20.37 9.03 -8.59
CA ILE A 100 19.34 9.71 -9.38
C ILE A 100 18.11 8.80 -9.51
N LEU A 101 16.95 9.38 -9.30
CA LEU A 101 15.65 8.84 -9.68
C LEU A 101 15.04 9.76 -10.72
N SER A 102 14.63 9.22 -11.85
CA SER A 102 13.97 10.00 -12.91
C SER A 102 12.78 9.24 -13.48
N ALA A 103 11.77 9.98 -13.90
CA ALA A 103 10.53 9.41 -14.42
C ALA A 103 9.94 10.35 -15.47
N GLN A 104 9.36 9.80 -16.54
CA GLN A 104 8.85 10.58 -17.67
C GLN A 104 7.59 9.93 -18.25
N ILE A 105 6.49 10.69 -18.34
CA ILE A 105 5.31 10.29 -19.13
C ILE A 105 5.29 11.10 -20.44
N PRO A 106 5.26 10.43 -21.61
CA PRO A 106 5.06 11.09 -22.90
C PRO A 106 3.75 11.89 -22.95
N TYR A 107 3.79 13.11 -23.50
CA TYR A 107 2.63 14.01 -23.63
C TYR A 107 1.39 13.33 -24.21
N LEU A 108 1.57 12.42 -25.18
CA LEU A 108 0.47 11.70 -25.82
C LEU A 108 -0.43 10.94 -24.82
N GLN A 109 0.13 10.48 -23.69
CA GLN A 109 -0.62 9.83 -22.61
C GLN A 109 -1.33 10.87 -21.70
N LEU A 110 -0.72 12.03 -21.47
CA LEU A 110 -1.31 13.15 -20.70
C LEU A 110 -2.51 13.81 -21.41
N ARG A 111 -2.53 13.73 -22.75
CA ARG A 111 -3.46 14.46 -23.62
C ARG A 111 -4.94 14.19 -23.35
N TYR A 112 -5.28 13.03 -22.79
CA TYR A 112 -6.67 12.59 -22.56
C TYR A 112 -7.47 13.43 -21.54
N ARG A 113 -6.80 14.24 -20.68
CA ARG A 113 -7.47 15.17 -19.77
C ARG A 113 -7.04 16.63 -19.85
N SER A 114 -5.88 16.94 -20.45
CA SER A 114 -5.41 18.33 -20.52
C SER A 114 -4.86 18.67 -21.90
N ALA A 115 -5.73 19.21 -22.75
CA ALA A 115 -5.40 19.75 -24.08
C ALA A 115 -4.54 21.03 -24.06
N ASN A 116 -3.87 21.32 -22.94
CA ASN A 116 -3.09 22.55 -22.70
C ASN A 116 -1.63 22.27 -22.31
N LEU A 117 -1.19 21.01 -22.36
CA LEU A 117 0.16 20.61 -21.96
C LEU A 117 1.01 20.46 -23.22
N PRO A 118 2.05 21.27 -23.44
CA PRO A 118 2.85 21.21 -24.67
C PRO A 118 4.08 20.28 -24.56
N LYS A 119 4.20 19.51 -23.47
CA LYS A 119 5.41 18.77 -23.10
C LYS A 119 5.07 17.47 -22.36
N ASP A 120 6.02 16.54 -22.38
CA ASP A 120 6.07 15.38 -21.51
C ASP A 120 6.15 15.81 -20.04
N LEU A 121 5.55 15.01 -19.15
CA LEU A 121 5.71 15.15 -17.70
C LEU A 121 7.08 14.60 -17.34
N GLN A 122 7.93 15.41 -16.70
CA GLN A 122 9.31 15.05 -16.38
C GLN A 122 9.62 15.29 -14.91
N ILE A 123 10.15 14.27 -14.26
CA ILE A 123 10.49 14.26 -12.84
C ILE A 123 11.93 13.81 -12.66
N ALA A 124 12.63 14.46 -11.73
CA ALA A 124 13.95 14.08 -11.29
C ALA A 124 14.11 14.34 -9.78
N LEU A 125 14.52 13.31 -9.03
CA LEU A 125 15.10 13.47 -7.69
C LEU A 125 16.58 13.10 -7.79
N VAL A 126 17.44 13.97 -7.28
CA VAL A 126 18.88 13.79 -7.32
C VAL A 126 19.45 13.99 -5.92
N LEU A 127 20.10 12.94 -5.42
CA LEU A 127 21.00 13.03 -4.28
C LEU A 127 22.37 13.52 -4.77
N TRP A 128 22.88 14.55 -4.12
CA TRP A 128 24.21 15.10 -4.35
C TRP A 128 25.05 14.88 -3.09
N ARG A 129 26.25 14.33 -3.22
CA ARG A 129 27.23 14.26 -2.11
C ARG A 129 28.27 15.36 -2.29
N HIS A 130 28.68 15.97 -1.19
CA HIS A 130 29.81 16.89 -1.17
C HIS A 130 31.13 16.09 -1.11
N THR A 131 32.14 16.45 -1.89
CA THR A 131 33.35 15.63 -2.04
C THR A 131 34.36 15.76 -0.89
N THR A 132 34.15 16.70 0.03
CA THR A 132 35.11 17.07 1.10
C THR A 132 34.49 17.38 2.46
N LEU A 133 33.16 17.34 2.55
CA LEU A 133 32.38 17.49 3.79
C LEU A 133 31.44 16.30 3.79
N ASP A 134 31.22 15.64 4.92
CA ASP A 134 30.33 14.48 4.94
C ASP A 134 28.85 14.92 5.03
N ILE A 135 28.38 15.55 3.95
CA ILE A 135 27.02 16.02 3.79
C ILE A 135 26.44 15.68 2.42
N THR A 136 25.14 15.45 2.45
CA THR A 136 24.28 15.19 1.31
C THR A 136 23.35 16.38 1.09
N ALA A 137 22.92 16.55 -0.16
CA ALA A 137 21.86 17.46 -0.56
C ALA A 137 20.85 16.71 -1.44
N LEU A 138 19.57 17.04 -1.29
CA LEU A 138 18.51 16.55 -2.16
C LEU A 138 18.04 17.69 -3.07
N SER A 139 17.92 17.43 -4.37
CA SER A 139 17.10 18.24 -5.27
C SER A 139 15.96 17.41 -5.83
N ALA A 140 14.73 17.89 -5.75
CA ALA A 140 13.56 17.29 -6.40
C ALA A 140 12.98 18.28 -7.44
N PHE A 141 12.59 17.78 -8.60
CA PHE A 141 12.06 18.56 -9.72
C PHE A 141 10.87 17.86 -10.34
N ASN A 142 9.87 18.66 -10.69
CA ASN A 142 8.72 18.28 -11.50
C ASN A 142 8.49 19.42 -12.50
N ASN A 143 8.46 19.13 -13.80
CA ASN A 143 8.25 20.18 -14.82
C ASN A 143 6.79 20.66 -14.93
N HIS A 144 5.90 20.11 -14.10
CA HIS A 144 4.46 20.23 -14.26
C HIS A 144 3.75 20.52 -12.94
N LEU A 145 2.68 21.31 -13.00
CA LEU A 145 1.91 21.73 -11.84
C LEU A 145 0.43 21.91 -12.20
N ASP A 146 -0.45 21.82 -11.21
CA ASP A 146 -1.87 22.16 -11.35
C ASP A 146 -2.03 23.65 -11.71
N LYS A 147 -2.93 23.97 -12.66
CA LYS A 147 -3.23 25.35 -13.07
C LYS A 147 -3.77 26.21 -11.92
N GLU A 148 -4.43 25.60 -10.93
CA GLU A 148 -4.94 26.33 -9.76
C GLU A 148 -3.90 26.54 -8.65
N ALA A 149 -2.76 25.84 -8.75
CA ALA A 149 -1.69 25.94 -7.77
C ALA A 149 -1.12 27.36 -7.68
N LYS A 150 -0.94 27.82 -6.45
CA LYS A 150 -0.34 29.12 -6.13
C LYS A 150 0.78 28.87 -5.14
N PHE A 151 1.71 29.82 -5.00
CA PHE A 151 2.79 29.70 -4.02
C PHE A 151 2.26 29.49 -2.57
N SER A 152 1.11 30.08 -2.25
CA SER A 152 0.35 29.86 -1.00
C SER A 152 -0.05 28.39 -0.78
N THR A 153 -0.26 27.62 -1.85
CA THR A 153 -0.61 26.19 -1.82
C THR A 153 0.56 25.30 -1.39
N PHE A 154 1.74 25.87 -1.18
CA PHE A 154 2.94 25.19 -0.68
C PHE A 154 3.49 25.85 0.61
N THR A 155 2.77 26.84 1.16
CA THR A 155 3.28 27.68 2.27
C THR A 155 2.25 28.04 3.34
N VAL A 156 0.98 27.72 3.15
CA VAL A 156 -0.09 27.86 4.14
C VAL A 156 -0.53 26.47 4.55
N ASP A 157 -0.59 26.21 5.85
CA ASP A 157 -1.04 24.92 6.38
C ASP A 157 -2.49 24.61 5.93
N GLY A 158 -2.78 23.33 5.67
CA GLY A 158 -4.04 22.85 5.11
C GLY A 158 -4.38 23.32 3.68
N ALA A 159 -3.48 24.01 2.98
CA ALA A 159 -3.69 24.41 1.58
C ALA A 159 -3.12 23.38 0.59
N SER A 160 -3.97 22.84 -0.29
CA SER A 160 -3.57 21.93 -1.39
C SER A 160 -4.20 22.30 -2.74
N THR A 161 -3.60 21.76 -3.80
CA THR A 161 -4.17 21.63 -5.16
C THR A 161 -5.25 20.56 -5.21
N SER A 162 -5.06 19.45 -4.49
CA SER A 162 -5.89 18.24 -4.49
C SER A 162 -7.22 18.36 -3.72
N ARG A 163 -7.87 19.54 -3.74
CA ARG A 163 -9.00 19.90 -2.86
C ARG A 163 -10.22 18.98 -2.93
N HIS A 164 -10.36 18.23 -4.02
CA HIS A 164 -11.50 17.36 -4.31
C HIS A 164 -11.10 15.90 -4.61
N ASP A 165 -9.83 15.52 -4.44
CA ASP A 165 -9.35 14.17 -4.75
C ASP A 165 -9.32 13.31 -3.48
N ILE A 166 -10.28 12.39 -3.35
CA ILE A 166 -10.40 11.46 -2.21
C ILE A 166 -9.23 10.46 -2.09
N PHE A 167 -8.39 10.34 -3.13
CA PHE A 167 -7.18 9.51 -3.11
C PHE A 167 -5.90 10.35 -2.92
N ALA A 168 -6.00 11.66 -2.70
CA ALA A 168 -4.88 12.45 -2.23
C ALA A 168 -4.70 12.22 -0.72
N VAL A 169 -3.85 11.25 -0.40
CA VAL A 169 -3.56 10.79 0.96
C VAL A 169 -3.05 11.95 1.84
N GLY A 170 -3.51 12.04 3.09
CA GLY A 170 -3.01 12.97 4.12
C GLY A 170 -3.49 14.42 4.03
N GLU A 171 -3.19 15.22 5.05
CA GLU A 171 -3.66 16.62 5.15
C GLU A 171 -3.03 17.52 4.09
N LYS A 172 -3.85 17.90 3.10
CA LYS A 172 -3.72 19.05 2.18
C LYS A 172 -2.42 19.88 2.31
N GLY A 173 -1.29 19.38 1.80
CA GLY A 173 0.00 20.10 1.75
C GLY A 173 0.80 20.16 3.05
N LYS A 174 0.23 19.78 4.20
CA LYS A 174 0.87 19.79 5.53
C LYS A 174 2.14 18.94 5.56
N GLY A 175 2.10 17.74 5.00
CA GLY A 175 3.25 16.84 4.94
C GLY A 175 4.48 17.44 4.22
N PHE A 176 4.28 18.28 3.20
CA PHE A 176 5.38 19.04 2.58
C PHE A 176 5.99 20.08 3.51
N ILE A 177 5.14 20.79 4.28
CA ILE A 177 5.57 21.80 5.26
C ILE A 177 6.37 21.13 6.38
N LEU A 178 5.81 20.10 7.02
CA LEU A 178 6.47 19.35 8.10
C LEU A 178 7.77 18.68 7.64
N ALA A 179 7.79 18.01 6.48
CA ALA A 179 9.03 17.43 5.93
C ALA A 179 10.10 18.48 5.65
N THR A 180 9.73 19.66 5.12
CA THR A 180 10.70 20.74 4.87
C THR A 180 11.20 21.36 6.18
N GLN A 181 10.33 21.50 7.18
CA GLN A 181 10.70 21.99 8.50
C GLN A 181 11.65 21.01 9.22
N PHE A 182 11.29 19.73 9.31
CA PHE A 182 12.12 18.67 9.87
C PHE A 182 13.51 18.63 9.21
N LEU A 183 13.57 18.67 7.87
CA LEU A 183 14.83 18.68 7.16
C LEU A 183 15.64 19.97 7.38
N GLN A 184 15.00 21.14 7.54
CA GLN A 184 15.68 22.37 7.94
C GLN A 184 16.32 22.22 9.33
N GLU A 185 15.56 21.73 10.31
CA GLU A 185 16.02 21.48 11.69
C GLU A 185 17.16 20.46 11.73
N HIS A 186 17.05 19.35 11.00
CA HIS A 186 18.12 18.36 10.84
C HIS A 186 19.37 18.96 10.18
N THR A 187 19.24 19.78 9.13
CA THR A 187 20.41 20.43 8.50
C THR A 187 21.11 21.44 9.43
N GLU A 188 20.39 22.00 10.41
CA GLU A 188 20.97 22.87 11.44
C GLU A 188 21.62 22.09 12.59
N ALA A 189 21.12 20.89 12.91
CA ALA A 189 21.81 19.96 13.80
C ALA A 189 23.15 19.52 13.20
N VAL A 190 23.15 19.09 11.93
CA VAL A 190 24.36 18.74 11.17
C VAL A 190 25.30 19.95 10.99
N PHE A 191 24.78 21.17 10.83
CA PHE A 191 25.62 22.38 10.80
C PHE A 191 26.40 22.59 12.09
N LYS A 192 25.81 22.27 13.26
CA LYS A 192 26.44 22.47 14.58
C LYS A 192 27.56 21.46 14.86
N THR A 193 27.55 20.28 14.24
CA THR A 193 28.61 19.27 14.39
C THR A 193 29.79 19.46 13.43
N LEU A 194 29.61 20.26 12.37
CA LEU A 194 30.65 20.53 11.36
C LEU A 194 31.55 21.70 11.74
N SER A 195 32.74 21.39 12.25
CA SER A 195 33.86 22.34 12.25
C SER A 195 34.23 22.76 10.82
N ASP A 196 34.42 24.07 10.60
CA ASP A 196 34.96 24.67 9.37
C ASP A 196 34.15 24.49 8.06
N VAL A 197 32.82 24.67 8.12
CA VAL A 197 31.99 24.80 6.91
C VAL A 197 32.44 26.01 6.05
N PRO A 198 32.77 25.83 4.76
CA PRO A 198 33.21 26.92 3.88
C PRO A 198 32.13 27.99 3.65
N LYS A 199 32.54 29.27 3.58
CA LYS A 199 31.64 30.44 3.50
C LYS A 199 30.78 30.51 2.22
N ASP A 200 31.12 29.74 1.20
CA ASP A 200 30.35 29.58 -0.05
C ASP A 200 29.36 28.39 -0.01
N VAL A 201 29.46 27.51 0.99
CA VAL A 201 28.50 26.44 1.28
C VAL A 201 27.45 26.94 2.27
N LYS A 202 26.23 27.14 1.77
CA LYS A 202 25.02 27.37 2.59
C LYS A 202 24.25 26.08 2.76
N LEU A 203 23.83 25.82 3.99
CA LEU A 203 22.95 24.72 4.36
C LEU A 203 21.51 25.24 4.55
N GLY A 204 20.56 24.31 4.66
CA GLY A 204 19.12 24.58 4.76
C GLY A 204 18.36 24.33 3.46
N ALA A 205 17.09 24.73 3.46
CA ALA A 205 16.11 24.44 2.41
C ALA A 205 15.69 25.69 1.61
N SER A 206 15.44 25.49 0.31
CA SER A 206 14.72 26.43 -0.55
C SER A 206 13.96 25.70 -1.64
N PHE A 207 12.77 26.19 -1.98
CA PHE A 207 11.94 25.64 -3.04
C PHE A 207 11.47 26.74 -3.99
N ARG A 208 11.02 26.34 -5.18
CA ARG A 208 10.55 27.19 -6.27
C ARG A 208 9.24 26.64 -6.80
N VAL A 209 8.27 27.51 -6.99
CA VAL A 209 6.98 27.22 -7.65
C VAL A 209 6.83 28.22 -8.80
N GLY A 210 6.96 27.74 -10.03
CA GLY A 210 7.07 28.56 -11.23
C GLY A 210 8.22 29.56 -11.12
N HIS A 211 7.87 30.85 -11.07
CA HIS A 211 8.84 31.96 -10.96
C HIS A 211 9.04 32.51 -9.54
N LYS A 212 8.52 31.84 -8.51
CA LYS A 212 8.54 32.28 -7.11
C LYS A 212 9.42 31.35 -6.27
N ILE A 213 10.35 31.92 -5.50
CA ILE A 213 11.26 31.18 -4.62
C ILE A 213 10.83 31.37 -3.17
N GLY A 214 10.72 30.28 -2.42
CA GLY A 214 10.70 30.24 -0.97
C GLY A 214 12.08 29.94 -0.42
N THR A 215 12.53 30.69 0.59
CA THR A 215 13.72 30.36 1.39
C THR A 215 13.34 30.45 2.86
N LEU A 216 13.67 29.40 3.62
CA LEU A 216 13.29 29.28 5.02
C LEU A 216 14.23 30.08 5.92
N LYS A 217 13.70 30.57 7.05
CA LYS A 217 14.42 31.29 8.11
C LYS A 217 13.70 31.16 9.44
N TRP A 218 14.45 31.10 10.54
CA TRP A 218 13.89 31.32 11.87
C TRP A 218 13.59 32.79 12.11
N ARG A 219 12.48 33.06 12.78
CA ARG A 219 12.18 34.36 13.38
C ARG A 219 12.81 34.40 14.76
N GLU A 220 13.88 35.18 14.88
CA GLU A 220 14.39 35.63 16.18
C GLU A 220 13.23 36.21 17.01
N PRO A 221 13.03 35.76 18.27
CA PRO A 221 12.05 36.38 19.15
C PRO A 221 12.41 37.84 19.40
N LYS A 222 11.39 38.67 19.67
CA LYS A 222 11.60 40.06 20.06
C LYS A 222 11.66 40.14 21.57
N TYR A 223 12.56 41.00 22.06
CA TYR A 223 12.77 41.37 23.47
C TYR A 223 11.64 40.99 24.43
N ASP A 224 12.01 40.21 25.44
CA ASP A 224 11.28 39.87 26.67
C ASP A 224 9.99 39.03 26.53
N ASP A 225 9.51 38.72 25.33
CA ASP A 225 8.52 37.65 25.12
C ASP A 225 9.22 36.27 25.13
N GLU A 226 8.71 35.30 25.90
CA GLU A 226 9.12 33.88 25.88
C GLU A 226 8.67 33.13 24.59
N ALA A 227 8.57 33.84 23.47
CA ALA A 227 8.06 33.32 22.21
C ALA A 227 9.05 32.35 21.57
N GLU A 228 8.56 31.15 21.24
CA GLU A 228 9.33 30.10 20.56
C GLU A 228 9.86 30.59 19.19
N GLU A 229 11.01 30.06 18.76
CA GLU A 229 11.52 30.35 17.41
C GLU A 229 10.59 29.73 16.35
N VAL A 230 9.85 30.58 15.64
CA VAL A 230 8.93 30.18 14.56
C VAL A 230 9.66 30.18 13.22
N LEU A 231 9.53 29.08 12.47
CA LEU A 231 10.05 28.95 11.11
C LEU A 231 9.17 29.75 10.15
N TYR A 232 9.76 30.46 9.19
CA TYR A 232 8.99 31.19 8.18
C TYR A 232 9.66 31.18 6.79
N VAL A 233 8.84 31.19 5.76
CA VAL A 233 9.27 31.26 4.36
C VAL A 233 9.32 32.71 3.92
N VAL A 234 10.48 33.17 3.46
CA VAL A 234 10.63 34.42 2.70
C VAL A 234 10.32 34.15 1.23
N LEU A 235 9.33 34.86 0.68
CA LEU A 235 9.00 34.82 -0.75
C LEU A 235 9.82 35.85 -1.55
N ASP A 236 10.60 35.36 -2.51
CA ASP A 236 11.13 36.13 -3.64
C ASP A 236 10.29 35.86 -4.90
N ASP A 237 9.44 36.82 -5.28
CA ASP A 237 8.67 36.79 -6.53
C ASP A 237 9.51 37.34 -7.69
N LEU A 238 10.06 36.43 -8.49
CA LEU A 238 10.91 36.72 -9.64
C LEU A 238 10.18 36.46 -10.97
N THR A 239 8.87 36.67 -11.01
CA THR A 239 8.07 36.65 -12.25
C THR A 239 8.69 37.61 -13.30
N PRO A 240 9.02 37.13 -14.51
CA PRO A 240 9.56 37.99 -15.56
C PRO A 240 8.44 38.89 -16.08
N LEU A 241 8.64 40.21 -15.98
CA LEU A 241 7.66 41.22 -16.34
C LEU A 241 8.35 42.30 -17.19
N ASN A 242 7.64 42.85 -18.17
CA ASN A 242 8.07 44.10 -18.79
C ASN A 242 7.85 45.28 -17.82
N LEU A 243 8.47 46.43 -18.09
CA LEU A 243 8.42 47.59 -17.20
C LEU A 243 6.99 48.08 -16.95
N GLN A 244 6.11 48.05 -17.96
CA GLN A 244 4.71 48.47 -17.84
C GLN A 244 3.94 47.53 -16.90
N ALA A 245 3.94 46.22 -17.17
CA ALA A 245 3.27 45.22 -16.35
C ALA A 245 3.78 45.20 -14.90
N TYR A 246 5.06 45.51 -14.66
CA TYR A 246 5.59 45.69 -13.31
C TYR A 246 5.05 46.95 -12.61
N MET A 247 4.94 48.08 -13.32
CA MET A 247 4.31 49.31 -12.80
C MET A 247 2.82 49.10 -12.51
N ASP A 248 2.08 48.47 -13.43
CA ASP A 248 0.65 48.17 -13.28
C ASP A 248 0.38 47.24 -12.08
N LYS A 249 1.23 46.20 -11.90
CA LYS A 249 1.22 45.34 -10.72
C LYS A 249 1.44 46.14 -9.44
N LYS A 250 2.39 47.10 -9.42
CA LYS A 250 2.67 47.92 -8.24
C LYS A 250 1.55 48.92 -7.92
N ILE A 251 0.88 49.47 -8.93
CA ILE A 251 -0.33 50.31 -8.76
C ILE A 251 -1.47 49.47 -8.18
N THR A 252 -1.68 48.26 -8.70
CA THR A 252 -2.71 47.32 -8.23
C THR A 252 -2.45 46.86 -6.78
N GLU A 253 -1.19 46.53 -6.43
CA GLU A 253 -0.78 46.23 -5.05
C GLU A 253 -1.04 47.42 -4.11
N ALA A 254 -0.75 48.66 -4.53
CA ALA A 254 -1.00 49.86 -3.74
C ALA A 254 -2.50 50.14 -3.53
N ALA A 255 -3.32 49.96 -4.57
CA ALA A 255 -4.78 50.10 -4.48
C ALA A 255 -5.39 49.05 -3.54
N ASN A 256 -5.00 47.79 -3.67
CA ASN A 256 -5.47 46.70 -2.79
C ASN A 256 -5.03 46.93 -1.33
N LYS A 257 -3.83 47.49 -1.10
CA LYS A 257 -3.37 47.85 0.25
C LYS A 257 -4.11 49.06 0.84
N LYS A 258 -4.57 50.01 0.02
CA LYS A 258 -5.48 51.08 0.47
C LYS A 258 -6.84 50.50 0.87
N LYS A 259 -7.43 49.64 0.02
CA LYS A 259 -8.75 49.03 0.32
C LYS A 259 -8.73 48.26 1.65
N ARG A 260 -7.78 47.33 1.82
CA ARG A 260 -7.61 46.53 3.05
C ARG A 260 -7.40 47.32 4.35
N ARG A 261 -7.15 48.63 4.29
CA ARG A 261 -7.09 49.49 5.48
C ARG A 261 -8.45 50.13 5.81
N ARG A 262 -9.23 50.51 4.79
CA ARG A 262 -10.63 50.93 4.99
C ARG A 262 -11.49 49.77 5.47
N ASP A 263 -11.23 48.57 4.96
CA ASP A 263 -11.85 47.33 5.43
C ASP A 263 -11.40 46.94 6.87
N SER A 264 -10.62 47.77 7.58
CA SER A 264 -10.12 47.51 8.95
C SER A 264 -10.06 48.73 9.90
N ASP A 265 -10.48 49.91 9.47
CA ASP A 265 -10.52 51.16 10.25
C ASP A 265 -11.77 51.94 9.82
N ASP A 266 -12.78 52.08 10.69
CA ASP A 266 -14.02 52.83 10.45
C ASP A 266 -13.82 54.37 10.39
N SER A 267 -12.57 54.84 10.23
CA SER A 267 -12.26 56.27 10.09
C SER A 267 -12.53 56.73 8.65
N ASP A 268 -13.73 57.25 8.40
CA ASP A 268 -14.27 57.61 7.08
C ASP A 268 -13.65 58.90 6.47
N SER A 269 -12.31 58.97 6.44
CA SER A 269 -11.55 60.18 6.08
C SER A 269 -10.49 59.93 5.00
N ASP A 270 -10.46 60.86 4.05
CA ASP A 270 -9.58 60.99 2.88
C ASP A 270 -9.76 59.96 1.72
N ALA A 271 -10.20 60.50 0.59
CA ALA A 271 -10.28 59.86 -0.72
C ALA A 271 -8.90 59.80 -1.43
N GLY A 272 -7.86 59.39 -0.69
CA GLY A 272 -6.45 59.59 -1.05
C GLY A 272 -6.11 59.23 -2.50
N GLN A 273 -5.57 60.22 -3.21
CA GLN A 273 -5.37 60.30 -4.67
C GLN A 273 -4.75 59.05 -5.35
N PRO A 274 -5.02 58.80 -6.65
CA PRO A 274 -4.34 57.77 -7.43
C PRO A 274 -2.83 58.02 -7.47
N VAL A 275 -2.04 56.95 -7.53
CA VAL A 275 -0.58 57.06 -7.60
C VAL A 275 -0.17 57.52 -9.00
N ALA A 276 0.15 58.80 -9.13
CA ALA A 276 0.53 59.40 -10.40
C ALA A 276 1.81 58.77 -10.98
N PHE A 277 1.80 58.49 -12.29
CA PHE A 277 2.99 58.09 -13.05
C PHE A 277 3.99 59.24 -13.09
N THR A 278 4.94 59.24 -12.15
CA THR A 278 6.09 60.16 -12.14
C THR A 278 7.33 59.45 -12.65
N ASP A 279 8.26 60.15 -13.29
CA ASP A 279 9.53 59.56 -13.73
C ASP A 279 10.32 58.95 -12.58
N LYS A 280 10.22 59.55 -11.38
CA LYS A 280 10.78 58.99 -10.14
C LYS A 280 10.22 57.58 -9.83
N PHE A 281 8.93 57.34 -10.04
CA PHE A 281 8.32 56.02 -9.90
C PHE A 281 8.76 55.06 -11.03
N ARG A 282 8.89 55.55 -12.27
CA ARG A 282 9.41 54.78 -13.41
C ARG A 282 10.84 54.30 -13.18
N THR A 283 11.78 55.19 -12.84
CA THR A 283 13.18 54.84 -12.58
C THR A 283 13.35 53.93 -11.36
N GLN A 284 12.52 54.11 -10.31
CA GLN A 284 12.51 53.18 -9.17
C GLN A 284 11.98 51.79 -9.56
N SER A 285 10.95 51.74 -10.40
CA SER A 285 10.38 50.48 -10.93
C SER A 285 11.38 49.75 -11.84
N GLU A 286 12.06 50.48 -12.72
CA GLU A 286 13.12 49.95 -13.58
C GLU A 286 14.31 49.42 -12.77
N LYS A 287 14.78 50.15 -11.76
CA LYS A 287 15.84 49.67 -10.85
C LYS A 287 15.42 48.41 -10.07
N ALA A 288 14.16 48.31 -9.65
CA ALA A 288 13.63 47.12 -9.00
C ALA A 288 13.51 45.93 -9.97
N LEU A 289 13.08 46.18 -11.21
CA LEU A 289 12.96 45.15 -12.24
C LEU A 289 14.33 44.63 -12.71
N ASN A 290 15.31 45.51 -12.89
CA ASN A 290 16.68 45.12 -13.20
C ASN A 290 17.24 44.19 -12.11
N LYS A 291 16.99 44.49 -10.82
CA LYS A 291 17.34 43.58 -9.73
C LYS A 291 16.63 42.22 -9.83
N ILE A 292 15.36 42.17 -10.24
CA ILE A 292 14.66 40.88 -10.46
C ILE A 292 15.41 40.04 -11.51
N TYR A 293 15.85 40.64 -12.62
CA TYR A 293 16.65 39.92 -13.62
C TYR A 293 18.07 39.54 -13.14
N GLU A 294 18.72 40.39 -12.32
CA GLU A 294 19.99 40.04 -11.66
C GLU A 294 19.81 38.80 -10.75
N ASP A 295 18.80 38.80 -9.87
CA ASP A 295 18.51 37.67 -8.99
C ASP A 295 18.03 36.43 -9.78
N ARG A 296 17.32 36.56 -10.91
CA ARG A 296 16.98 35.42 -11.81
C ARG A 296 18.22 34.75 -12.40
N VAL A 297 19.18 35.50 -12.92
CA VAL A 297 20.45 34.95 -13.44
C VAL A 297 21.29 34.34 -12.31
N ARG A 298 21.34 35.01 -11.15
CA ARG A 298 22.01 34.52 -9.93
C ARG A 298 21.44 33.19 -9.44
N PHE A 299 20.11 33.05 -9.41
CA PHE A 299 19.39 31.84 -9.02
C PHE A 299 19.11 30.88 -10.19
N GLN A 300 19.79 31.08 -11.33
CA GLN A 300 19.86 30.15 -12.46
C GLN A 300 18.53 29.92 -13.20
N MET A 301 17.57 30.82 -13.06
CA MET A 301 16.27 30.79 -13.74
C MET A 301 16.32 31.35 -15.18
N ASP A 302 17.30 32.21 -15.46
CA ASP A 302 17.64 32.70 -16.79
C ASP A 302 19.11 32.38 -17.11
N ALA A 303 19.41 32.17 -18.39
CA ALA A 303 20.78 32.08 -18.87
C ALA A 303 21.51 33.42 -18.66
N LYS A 304 22.79 33.34 -18.28
CA LYS A 304 23.66 34.52 -18.24
C LYS A 304 23.81 35.08 -19.65
N ARG A 305 23.58 36.38 -19.81
CA ARG A 305 23.75 37.10 -21.07
C ARG A 305 25.20 37.05 -21.55
N GLU A 306 25.38 36.91 -22.85
CA GLU A 306 26.68 37.03 -23.53
C GLU A 306 27.05 38.50 -23.68
N ASP A 307 26.15 39.32 -24.24
CA ASP A 307 26.28 40.77 -24.27
C ASP A 307 25.72 41.44 -23.01
N LYS A 308 26.47 42.42 -22.49
CA LYS A 308 26.11 43.28 -21.36
C LYS A 308 25.53 44.63 -21.78
N SER A 309 25.60 45.00 -23.06
CA SER A 309 25.10 46.29 -23.57
C SER A 309 23.56 46.35 -23.61
N LEU A 310 22.93 45.20 -23.84
CA LEU A 310 21.48 45.07 -23.93
C LEU A 310 20.79 45.27 -22.55
N PRO A 311 19.69 46.04 -22.47
CA PRO A 311 19.01 46.37 -21.21
C PRO A 311 18.48 45.13 -20.50
N LEU A 312 18.45 45.12 -19.16
CA LEU A 312 18.17 43.90 -18.38
C LEU A 312 16.77 43.30 -18.60
N SER A 313 15.84 44.03 -19.22
CA SER A 313 14.52 43.57 -19.67
C SER A 313 14.51 42.79 -21.00
N SER A 314 15.48 42.97 -21.91
CA SER A 314 15.54 42.21 -23.17
C SER A 314 16.13 40.81 -22.92
N ALA A 315 15.26 39.91 -22.46
CA ALA A 315 15.62 38.70 -21.71
C ALA A 315 16.75 37.85 -22.32
N GLY A 316 17.62 37.32 -21.44
CA GLY A 316 18.41 36.13 -21.76
C GLY A 316 17.49 34.90 -21.87
N ARG A 317 17.98 33.80 -22.44
CA ARG A 317 17.19 32.56 -22.60
C ARG A 317 16.62 32.12 -21.26
N GLN A 318 15.30 32.18 -21.13
CA GLN A 318 14.56 31.70 -19.96
C GLN A 318 14.76 30.17 -19.83
N LEU A 319 15.14 29.72 -18.63
CA LEU A 319 15.41 28.31 -18.34
C LEU A 319 14.30 27.65 -17.51
N VAL A 320 13.35 28.45 -17.02
CA VAL A 320 12.31 28.05 -16.06
C VAL A 320 10.94 28.53 -16.52
N TYR A 321 9.98 27.62 -16.63
CA TYR A 321 8.58 27.91 -16.93
C TYR A 321 7.73 28.09 -15.65
N GLY A 322 6.46 28.50 -15.81
CA GLY A 322 5.58 28.89 -14.69
C GLY A 322 4.89 27.72 -13.98
N ASP A 323 4.89 26.56 -14.63
CA ASP A 323 4.35 25.25 -14.28
C ASP A 323 5.37 24.31 -13.61
N GLU A 324 6.65 24.70 -13.52
CA GLU A 324 7.68 23.89 -12.88
C GLU A 324 7.73 24.06 -11.35
N VAL A 325 7.99 22.97 -10.62
CA VAL A 325 8.38 22.97 -9.21
C VAL A 325 9.80 22.44 -9.05
N ALA A 326 10.60 23.07 -8.19
CA ALA A 326 11.90 22.56 -7.77
C ALA A 326 12.11 22.76 -6.27
N ILE A 327 12.57 21.74 -5.56
CA ILE A 327 12.91 21.75 -4.14
C ILE A 327 14.42 21.48 -4.04
N THR A 328 15.14 22.13 -3.13
CA THR A 328 16.51 21.78 -2.79
C THR A 328 16.81 21.98 -1.31
N VAL A 329 17.32 20.94 -0.67
CA VAL A 329 17.75 20.88 0.73
C VAL A 329 19.24 20.53 0.76
N VAL A 330 20.05 21.22 1.56
CA VAL A 330 21.51 21.06 1.61
C VAL A 330 21.97 20.93 3.06
N GLY A 331 22.75 19.90 3.39
CA GLY A 331 23.27 19.68 4.75
C GLY A 331 22.64 18.50 5.50
N ILE A 332 22.12 17.51 4.78
CA ILE A 332 21.70 16.22 5.35
C ILE A 332 22.98 15.43 5.69
N ASN A 333 22.96 14.60 6.73
CA ASN A 333 24.11 13.75 7.12
C ASN A 333 24.63 12.92 5.91
N GLY A 334 25.95 12.94 5.66
CA GLY A 334 26.59 12.27 4.52
C GLY A 334 26.77 10.76 4.68
N SER A 335 26.67 10.25 5.91
CA SER A 335 26.72 8.81 6.20
C SER A 335 25.53 8.05 5.61
N PHE A 336 24.35 8.68 5.55
CA PHE A 336 23.10 8.10 5.07
C PHE A 336 23.21 7.66 3.60
N GLN A 337 23.01 6.36 3.36
CA GLN A 337 22.99 5.76 2.04
C GLN A 337 21.64 5.99 1.32
N PRO A 338 21.59 5.91 -0.03
CA PRO A 338 20.33 5.99 -0.77
C PRO A 338 19.27 5.00 -0.28
N GLU A 339 19.67 3.78 0.09
CA GLU A 339 18.83 2.76 0.72
C GLU A 339 18.09 3.34 1.91
N TYR A 340 18.81 3.90 2.88
CA TYR A 340 18.23 4.46 4.10
C TYR A 340 17.29 5.61 3.77
N LEU A 341 17.75 6.57 2.96
CA LEU A 341 17.00 7.77 2.58
C LEU A 341 15.69 7.48 1.83
N PHE A 342 15.63 6.37 1.08
CA PHE A 342 14.42 5.92 0.39
C PHE A 342 13.71 4.75 1.07
N ARG A 343 14.15 4.28 2.26
CA ARG A 343 13.57 3.10 2.94
C ARG A 343 12.06 3.23 3.13
N SER A 344 11.56 4.45 3.35
CA SER A 344 10.12 4.69 3.54
C SER A 344 9.27 4.57 2.26
N ILE A 345 9.87 4.25 1.10
CA ILE A 345 9.16 3.92 -0.15
C ILE A 345 9.73 2.65 -0.82
N TYR A 346 8.96 1.57 -0.73
CA TYR A 346 9.28 0.24 -1.22
C TYR A 346 9.63 0.19 -2.72
N GLY A 347 8.82 0.84 -3.56
CA GLY A 347 8.97 0.82 -5.02
C GLY A 347 10.22 1.53 -5.56
N ILE A 348 11.00 2.21 -4.71
CA ILE A 348 12.23 2.91 -5.10
C ILE A 348 13.46 2.03 -4.89
N ILE A 349 13.58 1.39 -3.73
CA ILE A 349 14.63 0.40 -3.45
C ILE A 349 13.93 -0.80 -2.78
N PRO A 350 13.44 -1.77 -3.59
CA PRO A 350 12.79 -2.95 -3.04
C PRO A 350 13.83 -3.83 -2.32
N PRO A 351 13.46 -4.47 -1.19
CA PRO A 351 14.30 -5.44 -0.51
C PRO A 351 14.71 -6.61 -1.42
N GLU A 352 15.91 -7.15 -1.21
CA GLU A 352 16.47 -8.24 -2.03
C GLU A 352 15.69 -9.56 -1.87
N HIS A 353 15.17 -9.82 -0.67
CA HIS A 353 14.37 -11.01 -0.35
C HIS A 353 12.90 -10.61 -0.20
N ALA A 354 12.18 -10.62 -1.33
CA ALA A 354 10.79 -10.22 -1.40
C ALA A 354 9.95 -11.09 -2.36
N TRP A 355 8.84 -11.63 -1.85
CA TRP A 355 7.99 -12.59 -2.55
C TRP A 355 6.58 -12.04 -2.73
N ARG A 356 6.19 -11.74 -3.97
CA ARG A 356 4.83 -11.33 -4.34
C ARG A 356 3.96 -12.56 -4.52
N VAL A 357 2.91 -12.72 -3.70
CA VAL A 357 2.05 -13.90 -3.77
C VAL A 357 1.04 -13.73 -4.92
N PRO A 358 0.98 -14.66 -5.90
CA PRO A 358 0.08 -14.56 -7.06
C PRO A 358 -1.38 -14.35 -6.67
N ASN A 359 -2.10 -13.55 -7.48
CA ASN A 359 -3.53 -13.25 -7.31
C ASN A 359 -3.95 -12.58 -5.99
N THR A 360 -2.99 -12.08 -5.18
CA THR A 360 -3.29 -11.36 -3.93
C THR A 360 -2.83 -9.91 -3.95
N SER A 361 -3.30 -9.14 -2.97
CA SER A 361 -2.85 -7.77 -2.69
C SER A 361 -1.61 -7.72 -1.78
N VAL A 362 -0.90 -8.83 -1.55
CA VAL A 362 0.16 -8.94 -0.53
C VAL A 362 1.51 -9.32 -1.16
N GLN A 363 2.56 -8.63 -0.72
CA GLN A 363 3.94 -9.03 -0.90
C GLN A 363 4.64 -9.11 0.46
N PHE A 364 5.30 -10.24 0.72
CA PHE A 364 6.10 -10.46 1.93
C PHE A 364 7.58 -10.18 1.63
N PHE A 365 8.35 -9.75 2.64
CA PHE A 365 9.81 -9.59 2.54
C PHE A 365 10.49 -9.66 3.91
N ILE A 366 11.80 -9.88 3.93
CA ILE A 366 12.61 -9.82 5.14
C ILE A 366 12.98 -8.35 5.43
N SER A 367 12.79 -7.88 6.66
CA SER A 367 13.25 -6.55 7.12
C SER A 367 14.78 -6.50 7.05
N PRO A 368 15.42 -5.69 6.17
CA PRO A 368 16.85 -5.85 5.94
C PRO A 368 17.70 -5.36 7.11
N ALA A 369 18.48 -6.25 7.71
CA ALA A 369 19.23 -6.04 8.95
C ALA A 369 20.14 -4.79 8.95
N ASN A 370 20.67 -4.40 7.79
CA ASN A 370 21.62 -3.29 7.67
C ASN A 370 20.95 -1.89 7.62
N PHE A 371 19.70 -1.76 8.06
CA PHE A 371 18.96 -0.48 8.08
C PHE A 371 19.07 0.32 9.38
N ASP A 372 19.92 -0.12 10.32
CA ASP A 372 20.22 0.64 11.52
C ASP A 372 20.72 2.05 11.19
N ALA A 373 20.04 3.05 11.77
CA ALA A 373 20.42 4.44 11.60
C ALA A 373 21.76 4.67 12.34
N PRO A 374 22.82 5.20 11.69
CA PRO A 374 24.09 5.45 12.37
C PRO A 374 23.97 6.47 13.52
N ASP A 375 22.91 7.29 13.52
CA ASP A 375 22.57 8.25 14.58
C ASP A 375 21.79 7.65 15.77
N ARG A 376 21.43 6.34 15.80
CA ARG A 376 20.71 5.76 16.96
C ARG A 376 21.54 5.75 18.25
N ASN A 377 22.86 5.91 18.15
CA ASN A 377 23.78 6.10 19.27
C ASN A 377 23.95 7.58 19.70
N ALA A 378 23.31 8.54 19.01
CA ALA A 378 23.52 9.98 19.20
C ALA A 378 22.47 10.66 20.08
N GLN A 379 21.31 10.04 20.29
CA GLN A 379 20.41 10.37 21.39
C GLN A 379 20.51 9.24 22.44
N PRO A 380 20.88 9.52 23.70
CA PRO A 380 20.58 8.57 24.76
C PRO A 380 19.06 8.37 24.82
N PRO A 381 18.56 7.14 25.03
CA PRO A 381 17.13 6.93 25.24
C PRO A 381 16.67 7.77 26.43
N ALA A 382 15.48 8.38 26.30
CA ALA A 382 14.89 9.07 27.44
C ALA A 382 14.65 8.05 28.56
N GLU A 383 15.13 8.34 29.77
CA GLU A 383 15.23 7.42 30.92
C GLU A 383 13.86 7.09 31.57
N SER A 384 12.81 6.94 30.77
CA SER A 384 11.40 6.83 31.22
C SER A 384 10.57 5.84 30.41
N SER A 385 11.19 4.84 29.77
CA SER A 385 10.49 3.74 29.06
C SER A 385 11.17 2.39 29.28
N GLU A 386 11.41 2.02 30.54
CA GLU A 386 12.10 0.77 30.93
C GLU A 386 11.29 -0.51 30.60
N ASP A 387 10.00 -0.40 30.28
CA ASP A 387 9.09 -1.54 30.01
C ASP A 387 9.13 -2.09 28.56
N LEU A 388 9.90 -1.49 27.64
CA LEU A 388 10.02 -1.98 26.25
C LEU A 388 11.25 -2.87 26.04
N PHE A 389 11.15 -4.08 26.60
CA PHE A 389 11.96 -5.28 26.39
C PHE A 389 13.07 -5.18 25.32
N GLU A 390 14.34 -5.18 25.77
CA GLU A 390 15.51 -5.50 24.94
C GLU A 390 15.58 -7.02 24.65
N THR A 391 14.59 -7.56 23.94
CA THR A 391 14.67 -8.93 23.40
C THR A 391 15.61 -9.01 22.21
N GLU A 392 16.31 -10.14 22.04
CA GLU A 392 17.19 -10.46 20.91
C GLU A 392 16.46 -10.59 19.54
N SER A 393 15.22 -10.15 19.47
CA SER A 393 14.51 -9.85 18.23
C SER A 393 15.31 -8.84 17.40
N GLY A 394 15.58 -9.19 16.13
CA GLY A 394 16.23 -8.32 15.16
C GLY A 394 15.39 -7.09 14.77
N PRO A 395 15.70 -6.41 13.65
CA PRO A 395 14.99 -5.19 13.26
C PRO A 395 13.47 -5.43 13.19
N PRO A 396 12.65 -4.47 13.64
CA PRO A 396 11.20 -4.63 13.58
C PRO A 396 10.75 -4.85 12.13
N ALA A 397 9.68 -5.63 11.98
CA ALA A 397 9.02 -5.78 10.69
C ALA A 397 8.56 -4.42 10.17
N LEU A 398 8.57 -4.25 8.85
CA LEU A 398 8.14 -3.02 8.19
C LEU A 398 6.79 -3.26 7.48
N PHE A 399 5.89 -2.28 7.60
CA PHE A 399 4.57 -2.33 6.98
C PHE A 399 4.44 -1.21 5.95
N TYR A 400 4.24 -1.56 4.70
CA TYR A 400 4.00 -0.64 3.61
C TYR A 400 2.56 -0.77 3.13
N LEU A 401 1.89 0.37 2.95
CA LEU A 401 0.59 0.44 2.28
C LEU A 401 0.81 1.05 0.89
N ARG A 402 0.67 0.24 -0.16
CA ARG A 402 0.92 0.64 -1.57
C ARG A 402 2.27 1.33 -1.73
N ASP A 403 3.32 0.58 -1.43
CA ASP A 403 4.73 1.01 -1.42
C ASP A 403 5.11 2.07 -0.37
N GLN A 404 4.22 2.52 0.52
CA GLN A 404 4.49 3.63 1.45
C GLN A 404 4.56 3.14 2.90
N LEU A 405 5.71 3.29 3.56
CA LEU A 405 5.92 2.84 4.94
C LEU A 405 4.95 3.55 5.91
N VAL A 406 4.28 2.77 6.76
CA VAL A 406 3.43 3.26 7.84
C VAL A 406 4.09 2.87 9.18
N PRO A 407 4.71 3.82 9.92
CA PRO A 407 5.43 3.56 11.17
C PRO A 407 4.66 2.74 12.22
N PHE A 408 3.35 2.97 12.36
CA PHE A 408 2.44 2.22 13.22
C PHE A 408 1.47 1.41 12.35
N GLY A 409 2.04 0.50 11.56
CA GLY A 409 1.30 -0.41 10.71
C GLY A 409 0.65 -1.58 11.47
N LEU A 410 0.01 -2.46 10.72
CA LEU A 410 -0.48 -3.74 11.24
C LEU A 410 0.66 -4.77 11.15
N PHE A 411 1.63 -4.63 12.05
CA PHE A 411 2.66 -5.63 12.28
C PHE A 411 2.04 -6.85 12.95
N LEU A 412 2.49 -8.03 12.56
CA LEU A 412 1.95 -9.30 13.05
C LEU A 412 3.07 -10.15 13.65
N ASN A 413 4.19 -10.30 12.94
CA ASN A 413 5.39 -11.03 13.38
C ASN A 413 6.69 -10.37 12.79
N LYS A 414 7.73 -11.17 12.45
CA LYS A 414 9.03 -10.73 11.92
C LYS A 414 9.00 -10.43 10.42
N LEU A 415 8.19 -11.17 9.66
CA LEU A 415 8.02 -10.93 8.23
C LEU A 415 7.35 -9.59 7.97
N SER A 416 7.93 -8.85 7.02
CA SER A 416 7.50 -7.51 6.63
C SER A 416 6.55 -7.58 5.43
N ILE A 417 5.63 -6.62 5.33
CA ILE A 417 4.47 -6.70 4.45
C ILE A 417 4.35 -5.42 3.61
N ASN A 418 4.17 -5.55 2.30
CA ASN A 418 3.65 -4.49 1.43
C ASN A 418 2.24 -4.90 0.96
N TYR A 419 1.24 -4.12 1.38
CA TYR A 419 -0.17 -4.36 1.09
C TYR A 419 -0.68 -3.35 0.06
N HIS A 420 -1.09 -3.87 -1.11
CA HIS A 420 -1.57 -3.10 -2.25
C HIS A 420 -3.09 -2.83 -2.20
N GLY A 421 -3.80 -3.45 -1.24
CA GLY A 421 -5.25 -3.36 -1.07
C GLY A 421 -5.70 -2.00 -0.54
N THR A 422 -6.72 -1.96 0.34
CA THR A 422 -7.27 -0.67 0.81
C THR A 422 -7.44 -0.65 2.32
N LEU A 423 -6.61 0.14 3.00
CA LEU A 423 -6.78 0.54 4.41
C LEU A 423 -6.99 2.05 4.50
N HIS A 424 -7.60 2.51 5.60
CA HIS A 424 -7.54 3.91 5.99
C HIS A 424 -6.31 4.13 6.89
N ILE A 425 -5.66 5.29 6.75
CA ILE A 425 -4.54 5.72 7.59
C ILE A 425 -4.82 7.10 8.17
N THR A 426 -4.11 7.43 9.24
CA THR A 426 -4.17 8.75 9.89
C THR A 426 -3.74 9.87 8.94
N SER A 427 -4.14 11.10 9.25
CA SER A 427 -4.02 12.24 8.33
C SER A 427 -2.58 12.77 8.17
N ASP A 428 -1.72 12.45 9.14
CA ASP A 428 -0.26 12.56 9.16
C ASP A 428 0.46 11.35 8.53
N ARG A 429 -0.27 10.30 8.15
CA ARG A 429 0.23 9.05 7.54
C ARG A 429 1.15 8.20 8.44
N VAL A 430 1.05 8.33 9.77
CA VAL A 430 1.88 7.53 10.70
C VAL A 430 1.25 6.18 11.08
N ALA A 431 -0.08 6.06 11.14
CA ALA A 431 -0.76 4.86 11.66
C ALA A 431 -1.94 4.39 10.78
N ILE A 432 -2.36 3.13 10.95
CA ILE A 432 -3.58 2.57 10.34
C ILE A 432 -4.80 2.82 11.24
N LEU A 433 -5.90 3.28 10.65
CA LEU A 433 -7.19 3.39 11.35
C LEU A 433 -7.87 2.01 11.39
N ARG A 434 -8.20 1.53 12.59
CA ARG A 434 -8.89 0.25 12.80
C ARG A 434 -10.38 0.37 12.42
N ASP A 435 -10.73 -0.03 11.21
CA ASP A 435 -12.10 -0.16 10.70
C ASP A 435 -12.32 -1.51 9.98
N TYR A 436 -13.51 -1.71 9.40
CA TYR A 436 -13.92 -2.93 8.68
C TYR A 436 -12.96 -3.39 7.56
N ARG A 437 -12.05 -2.53 7.09
CA ARG A 437 -11.04 -2.88 6.08
C ARG A 437 -9.84 -3.62 6.68
N VAL A 438 -9.63 -3.53 7.99
CA VAL A 438 -8.69 -4.40 8.70
C VAL A 438 -9.12 -5.86 8.56
N ASP A 439 -10.43 -6.16 8.68
CA ASP A 439 -10.97 -7.50 8.47
C ASP A 439 -10.78 -8.01 7.04
N VAL A 440 -10.78 -7.10 6.05
CA VAL A 440 -10.50 -7.41 4.64
C VAL A 440 -9.01 -7.70 4.46
N TYR A 441 -8.14 -6.85 4.98
CA TYR A 441 -6.69 -7.06 4.98
C TYR A 441 -6.29 -8.38 5.67
N GLN A 442 -6.90 -8.72 6.80
CA GLN A 442 -6.66 -9.98 7.51
C GLN A 442 -7.07 -11.21 6.68
N LYS A 443 -8.17 -11.12 5.91
CA LYS A 443 -8.60 -12.18 4.98
C LYS A 443 -7.66 -12.29 3.78
N ASP A 444 -7.31 -11.17 3.14
CA ASP A 444 -6.34 -11.09 2.06
C ASP A 444 -4.99 -11.71 2.49
N LEU A 445 -4.57 -11.46 3.74
CA LEU A 445 -3.32 -11.95 4.28
C LEU A 445 -3.34 -13.44 4.63
N SER A 446 -4.41 -13.95 5.25
CA SER A 446 -4.55 -15.40 5.47
C SER A 446 -4.51 -16.16 4.14
N LEU A 447 -5.17 -15.62 3.11
CA LEU A 447 -5.15 -16.19 1.76
C LEU A 447 -3.73 -16.12 1.15
N ALA A 448 -3.04 -14.98 1.29
CA ALA A 448 -1.67 -14.83 0.80
C ALA A 448 -0.65 -15.72 1.53
N ALA A 449 -0.85 -15.97 2.82
CA ALA A 449 0.00 -16.87 3.60
C ALA A 449 -0.21 -18.33 3.16
N ASP A 450 -1.46 -18.81 3.04
CA ASP A 450 -1.75 -20.17 2.57
C ASP A 450 -1.26 -20.40 1.13
N LEU A 451 -1.52 -19.46 0.21
CA LEU A 451 -0.98 -19.51 -1.15
C LEU A 451 0.56 -19.44 -1.15
N GLY A 452 1.18 -18.67 -0.25
CA GLY A 452 2.62 -18.63 -0.05
C GLY A 452 3.18 -19.99 0.35
N PHE A 453 2.57 -20.64 1.35
CA PHE A 453 2.92 -22.00 1.79
C PHE A 453 2.82 -23.03 0.67
N ARG A 454 1.78 -22.97 -0.18
CA ARG A 454 1.58 -23.94 -1.27
C ARG A 454 2.46 -23.68 -2.49
N THR A 455 2.74 -22.42 -2.84
CA THR A 455 3.28 -22.05 -4.17
C THR A 455 4.69 -21.45 -4.17
N ILE A 456 5.22 -21.00 -3.03
CA ILE A 456 6.55 -20.34 -2.96
C ILE A 456 7.38 -20.98 -1.83
N PRO A 457 8.15 -22.05 -2.12
CA PRO A 457 8.84 -22.82 -1.07
C PRO A 457 9.79 -22.01 -0.17
N GLU A 458 10.46 -20.99 -0.70
CA GLU A 458 11.32 -20.08 0.08
C GLU A 458 10.51 -19.30 1.12
N LEU A 459 9.46 -18.60 0.67
CA LEU A 459 8.53 -17.88 1.52
C LEU A 459 7.84 -18.81 2.51
N ALA A 460 7.50 -20.03 2.11
CA ALA A 460 6.88 -21.03 2.99
C ALA A 460 7.76 -21.34 4.22
N VAL A 461 9.08 -21.49 4.04
CA VAL A 461 10.02 -21.69 5.16
C VAL A 461 10.08 -20.47 6.07
N GLU A 462 10.10 -19.27 5.52
CA GLU A 462 10.10 -18.05 6.33
C GLU A 462 8.76 -17.82 7.05
N LEU A 463 7.62 -18.11 6.42
CA LEU A 463 6.30 -18.12 7.06
C LEU A 463 6.21 -19.15 8.19
N ALA A 464 6.81 -20.34 8.02
CA ALA A 464 6.90 -21.33 9.09
C ALA A 464 7.78 -20.87 10.25
N LEU A 465 8.95 -20.27 9.97
CA LEU A 465 9.81 -19.66 11.00
C LEU A 465 9.07 -18.57 11.78
N ASP A 466 8.32 -17.73 11.06
CA ASP A 466 7.57 -16.60 11.57
C ASP A 466 6.40 -17.05 12.48
N VAL A 467 5.67 -18.09 12.06
CA VAL A 467 4.65 -18.78 12.89
C VAL A 467 5.24 -19.48 14.11
N LEU A 468 6.40 -20.11 13.98
CA LEU A 468 7.08 -20.81 15.09
C LEU A 468 7.78 -19.86 16.09
N SER A 469 8.03 -18.61 15.69
CA SER A 469 8.76 -17.62 16.50
C SER A 469 7.88 -16.78 17.43
N CYS A 470 6.57 -16.72 17.20
CA CYS A 470 5.72 -15.64 17.69
C CYS A 470 4.35 -16.14 18.18
N ASP A 471 4.06 -15.86 19.46
CA ASP A 471 2.94 -16.44 20.20
C ASP A 471 2.01 -15.36 20.80
N HIS A 472 1.90 -14.24 20.11
CA HIS A 472 1.07 -13.09 20.51
C HIS A 472 -0.37 -13.23 19.98
N SER A 473 -1.34 -12.54 20.58
CA SER A 473 -2.76 -12.58 20.14
C SER A 473 -2.97 -12.10 18.71
N ASP A 474 -2.18 -11.11 18.31
CA ASP A 474 -2.29 -10.41 17.02
C ASP A 474 -1.27 -10.99 16.01
N SER A 475 -0.75 -12.19 16.23
CA SER A 475 0.25 -12.84 15.37
C SER A 475 -0.33 -13.37 14.05
N LEU A 476 0.55 -13.66 13.08
CA LEU A 476 0.16 -14.36 11.86
C LEU A 476 -0.37 -15.79 12.17
N SER A 477 0.03 -16.39 13.30
CA SER A 477 -0.36 -17.75 13.70
C SER A 477 -1.81 -17.87 14.19
N GLN A 478 -2.51 -16.77 14.52
CA GLN A 478 -3.97 -16.78 14.71
C GLN A 478 -4.76 -16.47 13.42
N LEU A 479 -4.09 -15.88 12.41
CA LEU A 479 -4.71 -15.45 11.16
C LEU A 479 -4.76 -16.55 10.10
N ILE A 480 -3.67 -17.32 9.94
CA ILE A 480 -3.57 -18.38 8.94
C ILE A 480 -4.63 -19.46 9.20
N LYS A 481 -5.49 -19.68 8.20
CA LYS A 481 -6.46 -20.76 8.16
C LYS A 481 -6.22 -21.57 6.88
N PRO A 482 -5.56 -22.73 6.95
CA PRO A 482 -5.33 -23.57 5.79
C PRO A 482 -6.66 -23.95 5.12
N ASP A 483 -6.76 -23.82 3.80
CA ASP A 483 -7.97 -24.28 3.10
C ASP A 483 -7.97 -25.81 2.97
N ASN A 484 -8.80 -26.42 3.81
CA ASN A 484 -8.97 -27.86 3.95
C ASN A 484 -10.11 -28.42 3.07
N LYS A 485 -10.70 -27.61 2.18
CA LYS A 485 -11.78 -28.04 1.28
C LYS A 485 -11.32 -28.78 0.03
N VAL A 486 -10.01 -28.82 -0.20
CA VAL A 486 -9.38 -29.57 -1.29
C VAL A 486 -8.57 -30.70 -0.65
N ASP A 487 -8.69 -31.93 -1.16
CA ASP A 487 -7.80 -33.06 -0.85
C ASP A 487 -6.40 -32.86 -1.48
N ASP A 488 -5.80 -31.70 -1.19
CA ASP A 488 -4.57 -31.20 -1.77
C ASP A 488 -3.37 -31.88 -1.12
N SER A 489 -3.06 -33.06 -1.63
CA SER A 489 -1.86 -33.81 -1.23
C SER A 489 -0.56 -33.07 -1.58
N GLU A 490 -0.57 -32.00 -2.39
CA GLU A 490 0.62 -31.22 -2.74
C GLU A 490 0.84 -30.09 -1.74
N GLY A 491 -0.16 -29.26 -1.47
CA GLY A 491 -0.15 -28.27 -0.39
C GLY A 491 0.14 -28.89 0.98
N THR A 492 -0.42 -30.07 1.28
CA THR A 492 -0.10 -30.84 2.50
C THR A 492 1.41 -31.16 2.62
N LYS A 493 2.07 -31.48 1.50
CA LYS A 493 3.52 -31.74 1.45
C LYS A 493 4.32 -30.43 1.56
N ALA A 494 3.84 -29.35 0.95
CA ALA A 494 4.49 -28.04 0.96
C ALA A 494 4.54 -27.46 2.39
N TYR A 495 3.39 -27.43 3.09
CA TYR A 495 3.33 -27.07 4.51
C TYR A 495 4.26 -27.95 5.37
N ARG A 496 4.26 -29.28 5.16
CA ARG A 496 5.16 -30.19 5.89
C ARG A 496 6.63 -29.85 5.65
N ALA A 497 7.07 -29.71 4.41
CA ALA A 497 8.45 -29.39 4.08
C ALA A 497 8.88 -28.02 4.63
N ALA A 498 7.99 -27.03 4.60
CA ALA A 498 8.22 -25.70 5.16
C ALA A 498 8.46 -25.73 6.67
N PHE A 499 7.54 -26.34 7.43
CA PHE A 499 7.70 -26.50 8.88
C PHE A 499 8.90 -27.39 9.25
N GLU A 500 9.16 -28.47 8.50
CA GLU A 500 10.31 -29.35 8.75
C GLU A 500 11.66 -28.63 8.54
N ALA A 501 11.75 -27.75 7.54
CA ALA A 501 12.93 -26.92 7.32
C ALA A 501 13.06 -25.79 8.36
N ALA A 502 11.96 -25.12 8.72
CA ALA A 502 11.95 -24.06 9.73
C ALA A 502 12.33 -24.58 11.14
N LEU A 503 11.81 -25.74 11.54
CA LEU A 503 12.17 -26.37 12.82
C LEU A 503 13.66 -26.73 12.89
N ARG A 504 14.29 -27.19 11.80
CA ARG A 504 15.75 -27.42 11.75
C ARG A 504 16.57 -26.12 11.68
N LYS A 505 16.05 -25.05 11.08
CA LYS A 505 16.68 -23.71 11.16
C LYS A 505 16.69 -23.16 12.59
N LEU A 506 15.62 -23.40 13.37
CA LEU A 506 15.55 -23.01 14.78
C LEU A 506 16.34 -23.93 15.72
N ASN A 507 16.50 -25.20 15.35
CA ASN A 507 17.19 -26.22 16.14
C ASN A 507 18.34 -26.85 15.32
N PRO A 508 19.46 -26.14 15.10
CA PRO A 508 20.53 -26.56 14.20
C PRO A 508 21.27 -27.82 14.66
N ASP A 509 21.15 -28.20 15.94
CA ASP A 509 21.70 -29.45 16.49
C ASP A 509 20.98 -30.71 15.98
N ILE A 510 19.79 -30.58 15.37
CA ILE A 510 19.02 -31.71 14.83
C ILE A 510 19.61 -32.15 13.48
N PRO A 511 20.14 -33.39 13.37
CA PRO A 511 20.71 -33.87 12.12
C PRO A 511 19.67 -33.91 10.98
N ALA A 512 20.08 -33.59 9.75
CA ALA A 512 19.21 -33.62 8.58
C ALA A 512 18.62 -35.03 8.27
N SER A 513 19.28 -36.10 8.74
CA SER A 513 18.80 -37.48 8.67
C SER A 513 17.74 -37.83 9.72
N THR A 514 17.66 -37.06 10.81
CA THR A 514 16.69 -37.27 11.88
C THR A 514 15.32 -36.79 11.44
N ARG A 515 14.32 -37.65 11.59
CA ARG A 515 12.93 -37.30 11.32
C ARG A 515 12.38 -36.58 12.54
N ILE A 516 11.94 -35.35 12.36
CA ILE A 516 11.28 -34.56 13.41
C ILE A 516 9.76 -34.65 13.29
N GLN A 517 9.08 -34.45 14.40
CA GLN A 517 7.62 -34.38 14.47
C GLN A 517 7.25 -33.32 15.52
N PRO A 518 6.55 -32.23 15.12
CA PRO A 518 6.10 -31.23 16.07
C PRO A 518 5.02 -31.77 17.00
N THR A 519 5.00 -31.27 18.24
CA THR A 519 4.10 -31.66 19.33
C THR A 519 3.73 -30.44 20.17
N ALA A 520 2.53 -30.43 20.76
CA ALA A 520 2.19 -29.47 21.81
C ALA A 520 2.93 -29.85 23.11
N SER A 521 2.85 -29.05 24.18
CA SER A 521 3.55 -29.31 25.47
C SER A 521 2.98 -30.52 26.28
N ILE A 522 2.32 -31.47 25.60
CA ILE A 522 1.65 -32.63 26.17
C ILE A 522 2.64 -33.79 26.26
N LYS A 523 3.21 -34.04 27.44
CA LYS A 523 4.21 -35.12 27.69
C LYS A 523 3.83 -36.49 27.10
N LYS A 524 2.55 -36.87 27.15
CA LYS A 524 2.04 -38.14 26.59
C LYS A 524 2.11 -38.22 25.06
N GLU A 525 2.09 -37.10 24.35
CA GLU A 525 2.29 -37.04 22.89
C GLU A 525 3.80 -37.18 22.57
N LYS A 526 4.66 -36.52 23.35
CA LYS A 526 6.12 -36.64 23.23
C LYS A 526 6.62 -38.08 23.38
N ASP A 527 6.23 -38.78 24.46
CA ASP A 527 6.62 -40.19 24.70
C ASP A 527 6.27 -41.10 23.50
N LEU A 528 5.13 -40.83 22.86
CA LEU A 528 4.60 -41.58 21.72
C LEU A 528 5.32 -41.25 20.40
N ILE A 529 5.71 -40.00 20.21
CA ILE A 529 6.53 -39.55 19.07
C ILE A 529 7.93 -40.18 19.13
N GLU A 530 8.50 -40.29 20.32
CA GLU A 530 9.77 -40.98 20.56
C GLU A 530 9.63 -42.51 20.36
N GLU A 531 8.53 -43.16 20.81
CA GLU A 531 8.23 -44.58 20.50
C GLU A 531 8.05 -44.83 18.98
N LEU A 532 7.61 -43.83 18.21
CA LEU A 532 7.50 -43.88 16.75
C LEU A 532 8.84 -43.75 16.01
N GLY A 533 9.94 -43.40 16.70
CA GLY A 533 11.25 -43.17 16.10
C GLY A 533 11.41 -41.79 15.44
N PHE A 534 10.68 -40.78 15.92
CA PHE A 534 10.87 -39.38 15.57
C PHE A 534 11.46 -38.61 16.76
N GLN A 535 12.18 -37.53 16.48
CA GLN A 535 12.51 -36.55 17.51
C GLN A 535 11.32 -35.59 17.68
N ALA A 536 10.72 -35.60 18.87
CA ALA A 536 9.69 -34.65 19.25
C ALA A 536 10.29 -33.24 19.37
N VAL A 537 9.68 -32.27 18.68
CA VAL A 537 10.04 -30.84 18.81
C VAL A 537 8.82 -30.09 19.32
N GLU A 538 8.96 -29.43 20.46
CA GLU A 538 7.88 -28.70 21.11
C GLU A 538 7.60 -27.39 20.35
N VAL A 539 6.33 -27.12 20.06
CA VAL A 539 5.86 -25.90 19.38
C VAL A 539 4.63 -25.36 20.12
N SER A 540 4.32 -24.07 19.96
CA SER A 540 3.13 -23.50 20.62
C SER A 540 1.82 -24.05 20.05
N ASP A 541 0.76 -24.00 20.84
CA ASP A 541 -0.59 -24.45 20.45
C ASP A 541 -1.09 -23.76 19.17
N SER A 542 -0.67 -22.52 18.93
CA SER A 542 -0.99 -21.73 17.73
C SER A 542 -0.33 -22.33 16.48
N ALA A 543 0.97 -22.64 16.56
CA ALA A 543 1.70 -23.27 15.48
C ALA A 543 1.26 -24.74 15.28
N TRP A 544 1.08 -25.49 16.36
CA TRP A 544 0.57 -26.87 16.33
C TRP A 544 -0.78 -26.95 15.60
N ARG A 545 -1.70 -26.02 15.87
CA ARG A 545 -3.01 -25.94 15.20
C ARG A 545 -2.89 -25.79 13.69
N ILE A 546 -2.01 -24.91 13.20
CA ILE A 546 -1.79 -24.74 11.75
C ILE A 546 -1.22 -26.03 11.14
N ILE A 547 -0.22 -26.65 11.78
CA ILE A 547 0.43 -27.88 11.29
C ILE A 547 -0.54 -29.08 11.30
N HIS A 548 -1.40 -29.16 12.31
CA HIS A 548 -2.47 -30.13 12.41
C HIS A 548 -3.52 -29.93 11.32
N ASP A 549 -4.07 -28.72 11.22
CA ASP A 549 -5.18 -28.43 10.32
C ASP A 549 -4.74 -28.49 8.86
N SER A 550 -3.52 -28.09 8.50
CA SER A 550 -2.97 -28.23 7.15
C SER A 550 -2.57 -29.68 6.78
N GLY A 551 -2.85 -30.67 7.64
CA GLY A 551 -2.48 -32.08 7.44
C GLY A 551 -0.97 -32.36 7.44
N ALA A 552 -0.14 -31.39 7.83
CA ALA A 552 1.32 -31.47 7.72
C ALA A 552 1.97 -32.47 8.69
N LEU A 553 1.28 -32.85 9.78
CA LEU A 553 1.69 -33.96 10.66
C LEU A 553 1.92 -35.26 9.87
N LEU A 554 2.86 -36.11 10.29
CA LEU A 554 3.21 -37.34 9.57
C LEU A 554 2.21 -38.48 9.81
N SER A 555 1.14 -38.48 9.00
CA SER A 555 0.19 -39.59 8.91
C SER A 555 0.87 -40.87 8.38
N ARG A 556 0.93 -41.92 9.22
CA ARG A 556 1.31 -43.28 8.77
C ARG A 556 0.32 -43.77 7.69
N PRO A 557 0.78 -44.49 6.65
CA PRO A 557 -0.11 -45.15 5.71
C PRO A 557 -0.97 -46.21 6.41
N ALA A 558 -2.22 -46.36 5.98
CA ALA A 558 -3.08 -47.43 6.45
C ALA A 558 -2.60 -48.77 5.86
N VAL A 559 -2.37 -49.77 6.72
CA VAL A 559 -2.00 -51.13 6.31
C VAL A 559 -3.28 -51.96 6.13
N SER A 560 -3.47 -52.52 4.94
CA SER A 560 -4.70 -53.20 4.51
C SER A 560 -4.97 -54.56 5.16
N ASP A 561 -3.93 -55.23 5.68
CA ASP A 561 -3.91 -56.69 5.80
C ASP A 561 -4.46 -57.23 7.14
N ALA A 562 -5.64 -56.72 7.53
CA ALA A 562 -6.38 -57.14 8.74
C ALA A 562 -7.80 -57.68 8.45
N LEU A 563 -8.18 -57.85 7.18
CA LEU A 563 -9.54 -58.16 6.69
C LEU A 563 -10.31 -59.23 7.49
N GLY A 564 -9.65 -60.34 7.87
CA GLY A 564 -10.30 -61.43 8.62
C GLY A 564 -10.61 -61.14 10.09
N ARG A 565 -9.88 -60.19 10.72
CA ARG A 565 -10.11 -59.78 12.12
C ARG A 565 -11.11 -58.63 12.21
N LEU A 566 -11.10 -57.75 11.22
CA LEU A 566 -11.84 -56.47 11.24
C LEU A 566 -13.37 -56.66 11.32
N LYS A 567 -13.93 -57.70 10.68
CA LYS A 567 -15.38 -57.97 10.71
C LYS A 567 -15.95 -58.18 12.11
N ARG A 568 -15.25 -58.92 12.99
CA ARG A 568 -15.70 -59.15 14.38
C ARG A 568 -15.63 -57.89 15.24
N LEU A 569 -14.68 -57.01 14.96
CA LEU A 569 -14.56 -55.72 15.61
C LEU A 569 -15.67 -54.76 15.17
N ARG A 570 -16.03 -54.76 13.87
CA ARG A 570 -17.18 -54.04 13.31
C ARG A 570 -18.49 -54.44 13.98
N LEU A 571 -18.78 -55.73 14.06
CA LEU A 571 -19.99 -56.25 14.72
C LEU A 571 -20.11 -55.86 16.21
N ALA A 572 -18.99 -55.73 16.93
CA ALA A 572 -18.99 -55.18 18.29
C ALA A 572 -19.20 -53.66 18.30
N MET A 573 -18.50 -52.92 17.43
CA MET A 573 -18.57 -51.46 17.36
C MET A 573 -19.95 -50.96 16.95
N ALA A 574 -20.69 -51.71 16.11
CA ALA A 574 -22.09 -51.41 15.79
C ALA A 574 -23.04 -51.37 17.02
N LYS A 575 -22.63 -51.92 18.19
CA LYS A 575 -23.37 -51.81 19.46
C LYS A 575 -22.76 -50.78 20.43
N VAL A 576 -21.44 -50.56 20.42
CA VAL A 576 -20.77 -49.51 21.23
C VAL A 576 -21.00 -48.11 20.67
N ALA A 577 -20.88 -47.97 19.36
CA ALA A 577 -20.93 -46.72 18.60
C ALA A 577 -21.88 -46.88 17.41
N PRO A 578 -23.20 -47.02 17.62
CA PRO A 578 -24.17 -47.24 16.53
C PRO A 578 -24.26 -46.09 15.51
N HIS A 579 -23.67 -44.92 15.81
CA HIS A 579 -23.51 -43.79 14.89
C HIS A 579 -22.24 -43.87 14.02
N VAL A 580 -21.36 -44.85 14.24
CA VAL A 580 -20.17 -45.12 13.43
C VAL A 580 -20.50 -46.20 12.40
N PRO A 581 -20.46 -45.89 11.08
CA PRO A 581 -20.61 -46.89 10.04
C PRO A 581 -19.54 -47.98 10.13
N GLU A 582 -19.87 -49.23 9.79
CA GLU A 582 -18.92 -50.35 9.92
C GLU A 582 -17.64 -50.11 9.10
N GLU A 583 -17.77 -49.55 7.90
CA GLU A 583 -16.66 -49.15 7.02
C GLU A 583 -15.65 -48.22 7.71
N ASN A 584 -16.11 -47.35 8.61
CA ASN A 584 -15.30 -46.40 9.37
C ASN A 584 -14.63 -47.02 10.61
N VAL A 585 -14.95 -48.26 10.97
CA VAL A 585 -14.18 -49.05 11.94
C VAL A 585 -12.97 -49.63 11.21
N THR A 586 -11.76 -49.23 11.64
CA THR A 586 -10.49 -49.60 11.00
C THR A 586 -9.47 -50.12 12.02
N ILE A 587 -8.65 -51.09 11.62
CA ILE A 587 -7.41 -51.45 12.32
C ILE A 587 -6.26 -50.86 11.50
N ARG A 588 -5.30 -50.20 12.15
CA ARG A 588 -4.12 -49.57 11.53
C ARG A 588 -2.86 -50.13 12.15
N ASP A 589 -1.79 -50.30 11.37
CA ASP A 589 -0.58 -50.94 11.89
C ASP A 589 0.23 -50.03 12.80
N TYR A 590 0.04 -50.28 14.08
CA TYR A 590 0.37 -49.41 15.19
C TYR A 590 0.79 -50.32 16.35
N SER A 591 2.09 -50.58 16.44
CA SER A 591 2.70 -51.54 17.37
C SER A 591 2.81 -51.03 18.80
N LEU A 592 2.37 -49.79 19.06
CA LEU A 592 2.81 -48.91 20.13
C LEU A 592 2.08 -49.14 21.46
N SER A 593 2.50 -48.43 22.50
CA SER A 593 1.96 -48.57 23.85
C SER A 593 0.56 -47.96 24.02
N THR A 594 0.34 -46.74 23.53
CA THR A 594 -0.94 -45.99 23.56
C THR A 594 -1.01 -44.98 22.40
N PRO A 595 -2.20 -44.43 22.05
CA PRO A 595 -3.53 -44.95 22.35
C PRO A 595 -3.81 -46.22 21.52
N LYS A 596 -4.46 -47.22 22.12
CA LYS A 596 -4.83 -48.45 21.38
C LYS A 596 -6.13 -48.31 20.59
N VAL A 597 -6.94 -47.32 20.96
CA VAL A 597 -8.20 -46.94 20.32
C VAL A 597 -8.27 -45.42 20.21
N VAL A 598 -8.64 -44.93 19.04
CA VAL A 598 -8.91 -43.51 18.74
C VAL A 598 -10.30 -43.41 18.13
N PHE A 599 -11.10 -42.49 18.63
CA PHE A 599 -12.40 -42.12 18.07
C PHE A 599 -12.30 -40.68 17.54
N ASP A 600 -12.61 -40.48 16.27
CA ASP A 600 -12.74 -39.18 15.60
C ASP A 600 -14.24 -38.95 15.36
N GLU A 601 -14.86 -38.25 16.31
CA GLU A 601 -16.29 -37.90 16.35
C GLU A 601 -16.71 -37.11 15.09
N LYS A 602 -15.84 -36.23 14.58
CA LYS A 602 -16.13 -35.40 13.40
C LYS A 602 -16.23 -36.22 12.11
N LYS A 603 -15.54 -37.35 12.04
CA LYS A 603 -15.56 -38.27 10.88
C LYS A 603 -16.37 -39.53 11.13
N ASN A 604 -16.97 -39.68 12.31
CA ASN A 604 -17.55 -40.93 12.81
C ASN A 604 -16.61 -42.12 12.52
N LEU A 605 -15.33 -42.01 12.92
CA LEU A 605 -14.26 -42.96 12.60
C LEU A 605 -13.67 -43.56 13.89
N LEU A 606 -13.56 -44.89 13.93
CA LEU A 606 -13.03 -45.62 15.09
C LEU A 606 -11.82 -46.46 14.66
N ALA A 607 -10.63 -45.98 15.02
CA ALA A 607 -9.35 -46.53 14.61
C ALA A 607 -8.67 -47.29 15.76
N PHE A 608 -8.29 -48.52 15.49
CA PHE A 608 -7.67 -49.44 16.44
C PHE A 608 -6.21 -49.71 16.08
N ALA A 609 -5.37 -49.83 17.09
CA ALA A 609 -4.01 -50.32 16.95
C ALA A 609 -3.97 -51.81 16.58
N THR A 610 -2.91 -52.28 15.90
CA THR A 610 -2.69 -53.71 15.66
C THR A 610 -2.64 -54.44 17.00
N PRO A 611 -3.58 -55.36 17.29
CA PRO A 611 -3.61 -56.02 18.57
C PRO A 611 -2.40 -56.96 18.72
N ARG A 612 -1.57 -56.69 19.73
CA ARG A 612 -0.41 -57.53 20.08
C ARG A 612 -0.88 -58.97 20.35
N PRO A 613 -0.21 -60.00 19.80
CA PRO A 613 -0.62 -61.39 19.98
C PRO A 613 -0.55 -61.77 21.46
N CYS A 614 -1.64 -62.28 22.04
CA CYS A 614 -1.67 -62.58 23.47
C CYS A 614 -0.72 -63.74 23.82
N GLY A 615 0.02 -63.62 24.93
CA GLY A 615 1.11 -64.56 25.26
C GLY A 615 0.70 -66.05 25.30
N LYS A 616 -0.55 -66.33 25.73
CA LYS A 616 -1.11 -67.69 25.76
C LYS A 616 -1.35 -68.30 24.37
N HIS A 617 -1.62 -67.48 23.36
CA HIS A 617 -1.95 -67.92 22.00
C HIS A 617 -1.05 -67.29 20.93
N ALA A 618 0.17 -66.87 21.27
CA ALA A 618 1.04 -66.11 20.37
C ALA A 618 1.40 -66.83 19.06
N LYS A 619 1.30 -68.17 19.04
CA LYS A 619 1.47 -69.00 17.82
C LYS A 619 0.25 -68.99 16.89
N GLN A 620 -0.93 -68.57 17.36
CA GLN A 620 -2.17 -68.52 16.58
C GLN A 620 -2.38 -67.13 15.97
N LYS A 621 -2.22 -67.03 14.64
CA LYS A 621 -2.47 -65.78 13.88
C LYS A 621 -3.93 -65.27 13.92
N SER A 622 -4.85 -66.02 14.54
CA SER A 622 -6.29 -65.78 14.57
C SER A 622 -6.89 -65.58 15.98
N CYS A 623 -6.10 -65.56 17.06
CA CYS A 623 -6.65 -65.42 18.41
C CYS A 623 -7.40 -64.08 18.61
N LEU A 624 -8.50 -64.11 19.39
CA LEU A 624 -9.41 -62.98 19.61
C LEU A 624 -9.36 -62.41 21.04
N CYS A 625 -8.41 -62.84 21.88
CA CYS A 625 -8.30 -62.41 23.27
C CYS A 625 -8.02 -60.90 23.45
N TRP A 626 -7.72 -60.19 22.36
CA TRP A 626 -7.58 -58.73 22.30
C TRP A 626 -8.91 -58.00 22.07
N LEU A 627 -9.96 -58.69 21.61
CA LEU A 627 -11.23 -58.07 21.24
C LEU A 627 -11.94 -57.46 22.46
N GLY A 628 -11.97 -58.16 23.59
CA GLY A 628 -12.51 -57.62 24.85
C GLY A 628 -11.83 -56.31 25.27
N PRO A 629 -10.50 -56.29 25.47
CA PRO A 629 -9.75 -55.06 25.76
C PRO A 629 -9.97 -53.93 24.73
N ALA A 630 -10.08 -54.26 23.44
CA ALA A 630 -10.34 -53.28 22.40
C ALA A 630 -11.77 -52.69 22.50
N VAL A 631 -12.79 -53.52 22.65
CA VAL A 631 -14.20 -53.09 22.80
C VAL A 631 -14.39 -52.28 24.10
N TYR A 632 -13.68 -52.64 25.17
CA TYR A 632 -13.66 -51.87 26.42
C TYR A 632 -13.01 -50.48 26.25
N GLU A 633 -11.79 -50.42 25.68
CA GLU A 633 -11.14 -49.13 25.39
C GLU A 633 -11.93 -48.27 24.39
N ALA A 634 -12.75 -48.88 23.52
CA ALA A 634 -13.66 -48.14 22.65
C ALA A 634 -14.89 -47.58 23.40
N ALA A 635 -15.55 -48.37 24.25
CA ALA A 635 -16.69 -47.90 25.04
C ALA A 635 -16.30 -46.68 25.92
N MET A 636 -15.15 -46.79 26.61
CA MET A 636 -14.59 -45.70 27.42
C MET A 636 -14.12 -44.48 26.60
N ARG A 637 -14.04 -44.57 25.26
CA ARG A 637 -13.72 -43.45 24.36
C ARG A 637 -14.95 -42.81 23.72
N VAL A 638 -15.97 -43.60 23.44
CA VAL A 638 -17.20 -43.16 22.74
C VAL A 638 -18.20 -42.51 23.69
N GLY A 639 -18.25 -42.91 24.98
CA GLY A 639 -19.07 -42.22 25.97
C GLY A 639 -18.58 -40.82 26.35
N GLY A 640 -17.28 -40.54 26.13
CA GLY A 640 -16.61 -39.31 26.56
C GLY A 640 -16.69 -39.08 28.08
N ASP A 641 -16.37 -37.86 28.51
CA ASP A 641 -16.51 -37.42 29.92
C ASP A 641 -17.98 -37.20 30.34
N LYS A 642 -18.95 -37.54 29.47
CA LYS A 642 -20.39 -37.24 29.64
C LYS A 642 -21.22 -38.39 30.17
N ARG A 643 -20.67 -39.62 30.22
CA ARG A 643 -21.34 -40.82 30.73
C ARG A 643 -20.63 -41.39 31.94
N SER A 644 -21.37 -42.03 32.83
CA SER A 644 -20.78 -42.73 33.97
C SER A 644 -19.93 -43.92 33.49
N ALA A 645 -18.98 -44.37 34.31
CA ALA A 645 -18.21 -45.58 34.01
C ALA A 645 -19.10 -46.84 33.94
N GLU A 646 -20.26 -46.81 34.60
CA GLU A 646 -21.24 -47.90 34.68
C GLU A 646 -22.10 -47.96 33.40
N GLU A 647 -22.60 -46.81 32.92
CA GLU A 647 -23.32 -46.71 31.62
C GLU A 647 -22.47 -47.21 30.44
N ASN A 648 -21.15 -46.93 30.49
CA ASN A 648 -20.22 -47.41 29.49
C ASN A 648 -19.96 -48.93 29.59
N LEU A 649 -20.02 -49.51 30.80
CA LEU A 649 -19.90 -50.96 31.03
C LEU A 649 -21.12 -51.74 30.53
N ASP A 650 -22.33 -51.19 30.67
CA ASP A 650 -23.56 -51.80 30.15
C ASP A 650 -23.53 -51.94 28.61
N SER A 651 -22.92 -50.97 27.92
CA SER A 651 -22.69 -51.06 26.47
C SER A 651 -21.64 -52.11 26.07
N PHE A 652 -20.65 -52.34 26.95
CA PHE A 652 -19.47 -53.16 26.66
C PHE A 652 -19.79 -54.66 26.55
N TYR A 653 -20.54 -55.21 27.51
CA TYR A 653 -20.80 -56.66 27.57
C TYR A 653 -21.58 -57.19 26.34
N PRO A 654 -22.71 -56.60 25.93
CA PRO A 654 -23.45 -57.02 24.73
C PRO A 654 -22.61 -56.86 23.45
N ALA A 655 -21.83 -55.78 23.34
CA ALA A 655 -20.94 -55.56 22.20
C ALA A 655 -19.83 -56.62 22.11
N PHE A 656 -19.23 -56.99 23.24
CA PHE A 656 -18.21 -58.03 23.29
C PHE A 656 -18.78 -59.41 22.91
N LEU A 657 -19.96 -59.77 23.40
CA LEU A 657 -20.66 -61.01 23.01
C LEU A 657 -20.96 -61.03 21.51
N LYS A 658 -21.53 -59.95 20.97
CA LYS A 658 -21.84 -59.83 19.53
C LYS A 658 -20.60 -59.97 18.65
N GLY A 659 -19.48 -59.33 18.99
CA GLY A 659 -18.20 -59.48 18.26
C GLY A 659 -17.54 -60.86 18.39
N MET A 660 -17.83 -61.58 19.48
CA MET A 660 -17.38 -62.97 19.67
C MET A 660 -18.26 -64.00 18.94
N ASN A 661 -19.42 -63.59 18.40
CA ASN A 661 -20.51 -64.46 17.94
C ASN A 661 -21.12 -65.30 19.08
N GLY A 662 -21.15 -64.79 20.32
CA GLY A 662 -21.95 -65.36 21.39
C GLY A 662 -23.41 -64.90 21.24
N LYS A 663 -24.37 -65.82 21.43
CA LYS A 663 -25.78 -65.44 21.60
C LYS A 663 -25.95 -64.68 22.92
N THR A 664 -26.72 -63.60 22.90
CA THR A 664 -27.30 -63.01 24.11
C THR A 664 -28.64 -63.70 24.35
N ALA A 665 -28.89 -64.18 25.57
CA ALA A 665 -30.12 -64.92 25.92
C ALA A 665 -31.40 -64.05 25.99
N VAL A 666 -31.35 -62.86 25.38
CA VAL A 666 -32.44 -61.88 25.26
C VAL A 666 -32.91 -61.79 23.80
N ASP A 667 -32.07 -62.20 22.83
CA ASP A 667 -32.42 -62.22 21.41
C ASP A 667 -33.27 -63.45 21.01
N GLU A 668 -33.98 -64.08 21.96
CA GLU A 668 -34.80 -65.30 21.76
C GLU A 668 -36.26 -65.15 22.24
N GLU A 669 -36.73 -63.93 22.55
CA GLU A 669 -38.10 -63.65 23.06
C GLU A 669 -38.93 -62.63 22.25
N GLU A 670 -38.46 -62.11 21.10
CA GLU A 670 -39.18 -61.11 20.27
C GLU A 670 -39.76 -61.65 18.93
N GLU A 671 -39.95 -62.96 18.78
CA GLU A 671 -40.66 -63.57 17.62
C GLU A 671 -41.81 -64.52 18.06
N ASP A 672 -42.88 -63.98 18.66
CA ASP A 672 -44.26 -64.52 18.57
C ASP A 672 -45.29 -63.61 19.30
N ALA A 673 -45.92 -62.69 18.57
CA ALA A 673 -47.15 -61.99 18.99
C ALA A 673 -47.90 -61.47 17.75
N SER A 674 -49.00 -62.14 17.38
CA SER A 674 -49.78 -61.84 16.18
C SER A 674 -50.95 -60.89 16.42
N ASP A 675 -51.37 -60.25 15.33
CA ASP A 675 -52.70 -59.72 14.99
C ASP A 675 -53.89 -60.21 15.86
N GLU A 676 -54.78 -59.27 16.23
CA GLU A 676 -56.21 -59.32 15.87
C GLU A 676 -56.85 -57.92 16.04
N ASP A 677 -57.93 -57.67 15.28
CA ASP A 677 -58.52 -56.35 14.98
C ASP A 677 -59.57 -55.85 16.02
N ASP A 678 -59.97 -54.56 15.92
CA ASP A 678 -61.37 -54.13 15.66
C ASP A 678 -61.65 -52.62 15.97
N ASP A 679 -62.18 -51.93 14.95
CA ASP A 679 -63.29 -50.95 14.89
C ASP A 679 -63.48 -49.79 15.92
N ASP A 680 -63.26 -48.57 15.39
CA ASP A 680 -64.23 -47.46 15.17
C ASP A 680 -64.93 -46.61 16.27
N ASP A 681 -65.14 -45.36 15.83
CA ASP A 681 -66.22 -44.38 16.06
C ASP A 681 -66.31 -43.38 17.25
N ASP A 682 -66.54 -42.12 16.81
CA ASP A 682 -67.36 -41.01 17.30
C ASP A 682 -67.10 -40.19 18.61
N ASP A 683 -66.59 -38.97 18.36
CA ASP A 683 -67.33 -37.69 18.49
C ASP A 683 -67.58 -37.04 19.87
N SER A 684 -67.93 -35.75 19.80
CA SER A 684 -68.37 -34.82 20.85
C SER A 684 -67.28 -34.32 21.82
N GLY A 685 -66.70 -33.17 21.48
CA GLY A 685 -66.07 -32.29 22.47
C GLY A 685 -67.12 -31.47 23.24
N ASN A 686 -66.70 -30.75 24.29
CA ASN A 686 -67.48 -29.64 24.82
C ASN A 686 -66.58 -28.55 25.42
N GLU A 687 -67.05 -27.30 25.33
CA GLU A 687 -66.43 -26.12 25.93
C GLU A 687 -66.81 -26.01 27.42
N MET A 688 -65.94 -25.39 28.22
CA MET A 688 -66.40 -24.39 29.20
C MET A 688 -65.25 -23.55 29.76
N ASP A 689 -65.37 -22.23 29.61
CA ASP A 689 -64.53 -21.25 30.30
C ASP A 689 -64.89 -21.17 31.80
N VAL A 690 -63.87 -20.96 32.64
CA VAL A 690 -64.03 -20.23 33.92
C VAL A 690 -62.80 -19.34 34.12
N ASP A 691 -62.93 -18.07 33.77
CA ASP A 691 -62.13 -17.00 34.38
C ASP A 691 -62.48 -16.91 35.88
N ASP A 692 -61.48 -16.70 36.75
CA ASP A 692 -61.61 -15.61 37.73
C ASP A 692 -60.25 -15.12 38.28
N ASN A 693 -60.24 -13.88 38.77
CA ASN A 693 -59.04 -13.16 39.24
C ASN A 693 -58.95 -13.16 40.77
N ALA A 694 -57.72 -13.10 41.32
CA ALA A 694 -57.43 -12.25 42.50
C ALA A 694 -55.92 -12.17 42.83
N ASP A 695 -55.45 -10.96 43.15
CA ASP A 695 -54.11 -10.69 43.68
C ASP A 695 -53.88 -11.23 45.11
N LYS A 696 -52.60 -11.50 45.46
CA LYS A 696 -51.93 -10.83 46.60
C LYS A 696 -50.43 -11.18 46.79
N ASP A 697 -49.62 -10.13 46.71
CA ASP A 697 -48.68 -9.67 47.76
C ASP A 697 -48.09 -10.68 48.75
N ASN A 698 -46.81 -11.03 48.55
CA ASN A 698 -45.68 -10.80 49.46
C ASN A 698 -44.47 -11.63 49.00
N GLU A 699 -43.20 -11.36 49.29
CA GLU A 699 -42.38 -10.23 49.77
C GLU A 699 -41.04 -10.89 50.16
N LYS A 700 -39.89 -10.20 50.02
CA LYS A 700 -38.55 -10.62 50.54
C LYS A 700 -37.85 -11.79 49.81
N ASP A 701 -36.51 -11.82 49.65
CA ASP A 701 -35.45 -10.88 50.08
C ASP A 701 -34.36 -10.66 49.00
N ASP A 702 -33.59 -9.58 49.17
CA ASP A 702 -32.61 -9.02 48.22
C ASP A 702 -31.14 -9.13 48.71
N PRO A 703 -30.16 -9.47 47.85
CA PRO A 703 -28.74 -9.21 48.08
C PRO A 703 -28.26 -7.95 47.33
N THR A 704 -28.45 -6.78 47.97
CA THR A 704 -28.14 -5.42 47.49
C THR A 704 -26.92 -5.27 46.56
N TYR A 705 -27.11 -4.66 45.38
CA TYR A 705 -26.05 -4.08 44.56
C TYR A 705 -26.15 -2.54 44.52
N VAL A 706 -25.06 -1.84 44.90
CA VAL A 706 -25.06 -0.36 45.05
C VAL A 706 -24.51 0.31 43.79
N PRO A 707 -25.25 1.26 43.17
CA PRO A 707 -24.79 1.94 41.96
C PRO A 707 -23.74 3.04 42.26
N PRO A 708 -22.61 3.09 41.54
CA PRO A 708 -21.62 4.16 41.68
C PRO A 708 -22.14 5.47 41.08
N LYS A 709 -22.37 6.48 41.93
CA LYS A 709 -22.73 7.84 41.49
C LYS A 709 -21.50 8.58 40.98
N THR A 710 -21.56 9.08 39.74
CA THR A 710 -20.59 10.02 39.21
C THR A 710 -20.88 11.45 39.68
N LYS A 711 -19.90 12.08 40.35
CA LYS A 711 -19.71 13.55 40.43
C LYS A 711 -18.33 13.90 40.99
N ASP A 712 -17.95 15.17 40.80
CA ASP A 712 -16.85 15.87 41.48
C ASP A 712 -15.41 15.38 41.20
N ALA A 713 -15.03 15.37 39.91
CA ALA A 713 -13.65 15.15 39.45
C ALA A 713 -13.02 16.37 38.72
N ALA A 714 -13.59 17.57 38.85
CA ALA A 714 -13.15 18.77 38.13
C ALA A 714 -12.22 19.72 38.93
N GLU A 715 -12.18 19.64 40.26
CA GLU A 715 -11.61 20.70 41.13
C GLU A 715 -10.41 20.27 41.99
N LYS A 716 -9.58 19.32 41.51
CA LYS A 716 -8.33 18.92 42.20
C LYS A 716 -7.02 19.06 41.40
N ARG A 717 -7.07 19.34 40.09
CA ARG A 717 -5.84 19.50 39.28
C ARG A 717 -5.14 20.86 39.40
N LYS A 718 -5.71 21.85 40.10
CA LYS A 718 -5.16 23.22 40.17
C LYS A 718 -4.40 23.56 41.47
N LYS A 719 -3.93 22.54 42.20
CA LYS A 719 -3.32 22.72 43.54
C LYS A 719 -2.10 21.84 43.86
N GLN A 720 -1.48 21.19 42.88
CA GLN A 720 -0.22 20.45 43.06
C GLN A 720 0.98 21.01 42.27
N GLU A 721 0.75 21.86 41.26
CA GLU A 721 1.85 22.55 40.52
C GLU A 721 2.45 23.73 41.30
N ALA A 722 1.86 24.13 42.43
CA ALA A 722 2.28 25.30 43.21
C ALA A 722 3.29 25.00 44.33
N GLU A 723 3.61 23.73 44.61
CA GLU A 723 4.36 23.35 45.82
C GLU A 723 5.75 22.75 45.54
N THR A 724 6.04 22.37 44.29
CA THR A 724 7.34 21.81 43.87
C THR A 724 8.42 22.88 43.59
N GLN A 725 8.06 24.16 43.46
CA GLN A 725 9.01 25.27 43.22
C GLN A 725 9.50 25.99 44.49
N LYS A 726 9.25 25.47 45.71
CA LYS A 726 9.64 26.13 46.97
C LYS A 726 10.40 25.24 47.97
N LYS A 727 11.42 24.52 47.50
CA LYS A 727 12.49 23.95 48.36
C LYS A 727 13.76 23.61 47.58
N ASN A 728 14.64 24.60 47.39
CA ASN A 728 16.11 24.41 47.39
C ASN A 728 16.79 25.79 47.37
N GLY A 729 17.10 26.33 48.55
CA GLY A 729 17.70 27.65 48.71
C GLY A 729 18.82 27.68 49.75
N SER A 730 20.04 27.95 49.27
CA SER A 730 21.21 28.43 50.02
C SER A 730 21.85 27.54 51.11
N LYS A 731 23.01 26.95 50.74
CA LYS A 731 24.32 26.94 51.47
C LYS A 731 25.23 25.87 50.84
N GLY A 732 26.44 26.13 50.33
CA GLY A 732 27.16 27.39 50.07
C GLY A 732 28.63 27.34 50.53
N SER A 733 29.59 27.40 49.60
CA SER A 733 31.03 27.56 49.92
C SER A 733 31.89 27.93 48.70
N LYS A 734 32.71 28.99 48.83
CA LYS A 734 34.07 29.22 48.28
C LYS A 734 34.30 28.89 46.78
N SER A 735 34.34 29.87 45.87
CA SER A 735 35.36 30.94 45.67
C SER A 735 36.57 30.51 44.83
N ASN A 736 36.83 31.23 43.74
CA ASN A 736 38.14 31.77 43.40
C ASN A 736 38.00 32.90 42.38
N ASP A 737 38.54 34.07 42.70
CA ASP A 737 38.73 35.16 41.74
C ASP A 737 39.93 34.88 40.84
N VAL A 738 39.78 35.10 39.53
CA VAL A 738 40.89 35.54 38.67
C VAL A 738 40.37 36.68 37.78
N GLN A 739 41.14 37.77 37.73
CA GLN A 739 40.79 39.00 37.02
C GLN A 739 41.37 39.03 35.60
N ALA A 740 41.00 40.10 34.87
CA ALA A 740 41.62 40.60 33.64
C ALA A 740 41.28 39.81 32.34
N ALA A 741 41.22 40.46 31.16
CA ALA A 741 41.37 41.88 30.85
C ALA A 741 40.32 42.36 29.82
N LYS A 742 39.98 43.65 29.88
CA LYS A 742 39.55 44.38 28.69
C LYS A 742 40.79 44.75 27.89
N GLU A 743 40.75 44.61 26.57
CA GLU A 743 41.58 45.46 25.72
C GLU A 743 40.81 46.00 24.52
N LYS A 744 41.31 47.11 23.98
CA LYS A 744 40.69 47.91 22.93
C LYS A 744 41.61 47.96 21.71
N ALA A 745 41.03 48.40 20.59
CA ALA A 745 41.73 48.66 19.33
C ALA A 745 42.15 47.36 18.59
N GLN A 746 42.51 47.39 17.31
CA GLN A 746 42.84 48.57 16.51
C GLN A 746 42.34 48.40 15.06
N THR A 747 41.82 49.49 14.47
CA THR A 747 41.72 49.59 13.00
C THR A 747 43.12 49.77 12.42
N PRO A 748 43.35 49.23 11.23
CA PRO A 748 43.94 50.08 10.21
C PRO A 748 43.10 50.10 8.93
N ALA A 749 43.22 51.20 8.20
CA ALA A 749 42.64 51.34 6.87
C ALA A 749 43.74 51.69 5.87
N LYS A 750 43.37 51.61 4.59
CA LYS A 750 43.91 52.35 3.44
C LYS A 750 45.21 51.89 2.73
N THR A 751 44.95 51.60 1.45
CA THR A 751 45.74 51.96 0.26
C THR A 751 46.93 51.08 -0.15
N PRO A 752 47.30 51.08 -1.47
CA PRO A 752 47.70 49.84 -2.13
C PRO A 752 49.12 49.86 -2.68
N LEU A 753 49.58 48.70 -3.16
CA LEU A 753 50.67 48.62 -4.13
C LEU A 753 50.21 47.99 -5.46
N LYS A 754 50.92 48.42 -6.50
CA LYS A 754 50.76 48.10 -7.93
C LYS A 754 51.98 47.24 -8.34
N GLU A 755 52.08 46.90 -9.62
CA GLU A 755 53.19 46.10 -10.22
C GLU A 755 53.08 44.59 -9.97
N LYS A 756 53.54 43.69 -10.85
CA LYS A 756 54.03 43.82 -12.25
C LYS A 756 53.82 42.48 -12.99
N SER A 757 53.70 42.50 -14.31
CA SER A 757 53.79 41.29 -15.15
C SER A 757 55.25 40.86 -15.33
N PRO A 758 55.51 39.55 -15.47
CA PRO A 758 55.85 38.98 -16.80
C PRO A 758 54.99 37.73 -17.11
N SER A 759 54.70 37.31 -18.34
CA SER A 759 55.41 37.29 -19.63
C SER A 759 56.40 36.13 -19.85
N SER A 760 56.02 35.26 -20.80
CA SER A 760 56.87 34.59 -21.80
C SER A 760 58.03 33.67 -21.39
N ARG A 761 57.75 32.35 -21.41
CA ARG A 761 58.45 31.33 -22.22
C ARG A 761 57.40 30.24 -22.54
N GLN A 762 57.13 29.79 -23.77
CA GLN A 762 57.99 29.29 -24.86
C GLN A 762 58.91 28.15 -24.43
N GLU A 763 58.47 26.93 -24.73
CA GLU A 763 59.33 25.92 -25.37
C GLU A 763 58.47 25.04 -26.30
N LYS A 764 59.10 24.39 -27.28
CA LYS A 764 58.44 23.81 -28.47
C LYS A 764 59.36 22.77 -29.10
N GLU A 765 59.03 21.48 -28.99
CA GLU A 765 59.74 20.40 -29.68
C GLU A 765 58.80 19.47 -30.47
N THR A 766 59.37 18.83 -31.49
CA THR A 766 58.64 18.16 -32.57
C THR A 766 59.45 17.04 -33.23
N ALA A 767 59.07 15.78 -33.03
CA ALA A 767 59.39 14.59 -33.84
C ALA A 767 58.40 13.45 -33.42
N SER A 768 57.74 12.69 -34.29
CA SER A 768 58.22 11.72 -35.31
C SER A 768 58.75 10.42 -34.66
N THR A 769 58.38 9.19 -35.06
CA THR A 769 57.67 8.70 -36.28
C THR A 769 57.05 7.30 -36.05
N GLN A 770 56.16 6.82 -36.95
CA GLN A 770 55.83 5.40 -37.26
C GLN A 770 55.17 4.55 -36.13
N ASN A 771 54.13 3.73 -36.36
CA ASN A 771 53.83 2.84 -37.50
C ASN A 771 52.33 2.66 -37.81
N SER A 772 52.02 2.22 -39.03
CA SER A 772 50.72 1.64 -39.46
C SER A 772 50.96 0.39 -40.31
N PRO A 773 50.13 -0.66 -40.19
CA PRO A 773 49.25 -1.06 -41.32
C PRO A 773 47.88 -1.62 -40.87
N ALA A 774 46.84 -1.83 -41.70
CA ALA A 774 46.50 -1.29 -43.03
C ALA A 774 45.01 -1.58 -43.40
N LYS A 775 44.44 -0.75 -44.28
CA LYS A 775 43.48 -1.02 -45.40
C LYS A 775 42.30 -2.00 -45.21
N GLN A 776 41.03 -1.56 -45.35
CA GLN A 776 40.24 -1.23 -46.59
C GLN A 776 39.63 -2.47 -47.29
N PRO A 777 38.58 -2.36 -48.15
CA PRO A 777 37.84 -1.16 -48.63
C PRO A 777 36.32 -1.21 -48.22
N ASP A 778 35.28 -0.64 -48.84
CA ASP A 778 35.08 0.28 -50.00
C ASP A 778 33.74 1.10 -49.85
N ALA A 779 33.25 1.74 -50.92
CA ALA A 779 31.93 2.39 -51.09
C ALA A 779 31.25 1.89 -52.41
N PRO A 780 30.39 2.59 -53.21
CA PRO A 780 29.90 3.99 -53.24
C PRO A 780 28.33 4.13 -53.31
N PRO A 781 27.72 5.31 -53.59
CA PRO A 781 26.29 5.58 -53.39
C PRO A 781 25.49 5.94 -54.68
N GLU A 782 24.20 6.28 -54.56
CA GLU A 782 23.50 7.13 -55.56
C GLU A 782 22.30 7.95 -54.99
N THR A 783 21.72 8.84 -55.80
CA THR A 783 20.58 9.74 -55.45
C THR A 783 19.87 10.21 -56.74
N PRO A 784 18.56 10.54 -56.73
CA PRO A 784 18.19 11.91 -57.15
C PRO A 784 16.89 12.51 -56.54
N ARG A 785 16.66 13.79 -56.87
CA ARG A 785 15.53 14.67 -56.49
C ARG A 785 14.28 14.53 -57.38
N ALA A 786 13.10 14.87 -56.84
CA ALA A 786 12.01 15.59 -57.52
C ALA A 786 11.23 16.45 -56.48
N LYS A 787 11.25 17.80 -56.56
CA LYS A 787 10.32 18.73 -57.22
C LYS A 787 8.94 18.92 -56.54
N GLN A 788 8.60 20.18 -56.25
CA GLN A 788 7.26 20.68 -55.85
C GLN A 788 6.34 20.86 -57.09
N PRO A 789 5.05 21.21 -56.90
CA PRO A 789 4.68 22.63 -56.93
C PRO A 789 3.73 23.08 -55.79
N GLU A 790 3.19 24.30 -55.90
CA GLU A 790 2.54 25.08 -54.84
C GLU A 790 1.00 25.21 -54.93
N GLN A 791 0.41 25.71 -53.82
CA GLN A 791 -0.79 26.56 -53.70
C GLN A 791 -2.15 26.10 -54.26
N ILE A 792 -3.17 26.15 -53.39
CA ILE A 792 -4.27 27.16 -53.45
C ILE A 792 -5.08 27.14 -52.13
N GLN A 793 -5.73 28.26 -51.78
CA GLN A 793 -6.55 28.41 -50.57
C GLN A 793 -8.00 27.98 -50.81
N THR A 794 -8.71 27.55 -49.76
CA THR A 794 -10.09 28.01 -49.51
C THR A 794 -10.56 27.74 -48.07
N VAL A 795 -11.52 28.54 -47.61
CA VAL A 795 -12.17 28.43 -46.29
C VAL A 795 -13.50 27.68 -46.45
N ASN A 796 -13.86 26.82 -45.48
CA ASN A 796 -15.24 26.73 -44.98
C ASN A 796 -15.41 25.87 -43.71
N LYS A 797 -16.49 26.14 -42.96
CA LYS A 797 -16.95 25.35 -41.81
C LYS A 797 -17.67 24.07 -42.28
N PRO A 798 -17.59 22.96 -41.52
CA PRO A 798 -18.66 21.97 -41.45
C PRO A 798 -19.78 22.48 -40.52
N THR A 799 -21.00 22.58 -41.03
CA THR A 799 -22.23 22.68 -40.22
C THR A 799 -22.73 21.26 -39.93
N ALA A 800 -23.45 21.05 -38.81
CA ALA A 800 -23.99 19.74 -38.46
C ALA A 800 -25.02 19.22 -39.49
N PRO A 801 -25.02 17.91 -39.82
CA PRO A 801 -26.08 17.30 -40.62
C PRO A 801 -27.30 16.96 -39.74
N THR A 802 -28.49 17.33 -40.23
CA THR A 802 -29.79 17.04 -39.60
C THR A 802 -30.22 15.59 -39.87
N ASN A 803 -31.04 15.02 -38.97
CA ASN A 803 -31.75 13.75 -39.21
C ASN A 803 -32.49 13.74 -40.56
N MET A 804 -32.36 12.65 -41.31
CA MET A 804 -33.35 12.22 -42.30
C MET A 804 -33.79 10.79 -41.98
N GLN A 805 -35.09 10.60 -41.76
CA GLN A 805 -35.70 9.28 -41.73
C GLN A 805 -35.82 8.74 -43.16
N VAL A 806 -35.58 7.45 -43.34
CA VAL A 806 -35.80 6.75 -44.63
C VAL A 806 -36.75 5.58 -44.38
N HIS A 807 -37.91 5.61 -45.05
CA HIS A 807 -38.82 4.46 -45.09
C HIS A 807 -38.28 3.39 -46.04
N PRO A 808 -38.23 2.10 -45.65
CA PRO A 808 -37.94 1.01 -46.58
C PRO A 808 -39.18 0.63 -47.39
N SER A 809 -39.06 0.63 -48.72
CA SER A 809 -39.99 -0.09 -49.61
C SER A 809 -39.41 -1.47 -49.98
N PRO A 810 -40.24 -2.52 -50.12
CA PRO A 810 -39.76 -3.88 -50.31
C PRO A 810 -39.33 -4.14 -51.77
N VAL A 811 -38.15 -4.74 -51.96
CA VAL A 811 -37.68 -5.24 -53.25
C VAL A 811 -37.69 -6.77 -53.23
N LYS A 812 -38.32 -7.40 -54.23
CA LYS A 812 -38.31 -8.86 -54.42
C LYS A 812 -37.21 -9.28 -55.39
N ALA A 813 -36.22 -10.02 -54.87
CA ALA A 813 -35.26 -10.84 -55.60
C ALA A 813 -34.68 -11.83 -54.58
N SER A 814 -34.32 -13.08 -54.85
CA SER A 814 -34.46 -13.98 -56.01
C SER A 814 -33.76 -15.27 -55.55
N SER A 815 -34.46 -16.40 -55.47
CA SER A 815 -34.00 -17.58 -54.73
C SER A 815 -33.02 -18.47 -55.52
N SER A 816 -31.71 -18.29 -55.33
CA SER A 816 -30.70 -19.29 -55.71
C SER A 816 -29.30 -19.01 -55.13
N LEU A 817 -29.03 -19.47 -53.91
CA LEU A 817 -27.69 -19.82 -53.42
C LEU A 817 -27.85 -20.77 -52.21
N THR A 818 -26.99 -21.76 -52.09
CA THR A 818 -27.18 -22.94 -51.24
C THR A 818 -26.28 -22.92 -50.00
N SER A 819 -26.83 -23.37 -48.86
CA SER A 819 -26.10 -23.97 -47.72
C SER A 819 -24.72 -23.38 -47.39
N ILE A 820 -24.73 -22.36 -46.53
CA ILE A 820 -23.62 -22.07 -45.62
C ILE A 820 -24.04 -22.66 -44.28
N ASP A 821 -23.12 -23.22 -43.50
CA ASP A 821 -23.45 -24.08 -42.35
C ASP A 821 -24.30 -23.36 -41.28
N ASP A 822 -25.60 -23.67 -41.25
CA ASP A 822 -26.58 -22.98 -40.41
C ASP A 822 -26.27 -23.15 -38.90
N GLU A 823 -25.58 -24.22 -38.50
CA GLU A 823 -25.21 -24.51 -37.10
C GLU A 823 -24.31 -23.41 -36.46
N GLU A 824 -23.34 -22.84 -37.18
CA GLU A 824 -22.55 -21.70 -36.63
C GLU A 824 -23.40 -20.43 -36.52
N GLY A 825 -24.34 -20.23 -37.46
CA GLY A 825 -25.28 -19.10 -37.44
C GLY A 825 -26.22 -19.18 -36.23
N GLU A 826 -26.85 -20.33 -36.02
CA GLU A 826 -27.70 -20.58 -34.86
C GLU A 826 -26.93 -20.51 -33.54
N ALA A 827 -25.69 -21.02 -33.47
CA ALA A 827 -24.87 -20.94 -32.27
C ALA A 827 -24.56 -19.48 -31.86
N VAL A 828 -24.22 -18.61 -32.81
CA VAL A 828 -23.98 -17.18 -32.54
C VAL A 828 -25.29 -16.47 -32.16
N ILE A 829 -26.40 -16.76 -32.83
CA ILE A 829 -27.72 -16.19 -32.52
C ILE A 829 -28.17 -16.63 -31.10
N ALA A 830 -27.96 -17.88 -30.73
CA ALA A 830 -28.26 -18.41 -29.39
C ALA A 830 -27.38 -17.76 -28.31
N ALA A 831 -26.07 -17.62 -28.56
CA ALA A 831 -25.15 -16.95 -27.64
C ALA A 831 -25.53 -15.48 -27.39
N VAL A 832 -25.79 -14.72 -28.47
CA VAL A 832 -26.25 -13.32 -28.39
C VAL A 832 -27.61 -13.21 -27.69
N SER A 833 -28.54 -14.14 -27.95
CA SER A 833 -29.85 -14.17 -27.29
C SER A 833 -29.73 -14.47 -25.79
N GLY A 834 -28.85 -15.39 -25.39
CA GLY A 834 -28.57 -15.69 -23.99
C GLY A 834 -27.91 -14.51 -23.25
N LEU A 835 -26.97 -13.82 -23.90
CA LEU A 835 -26.37 -12.57 -23.38
C LEU A 835 -27.43 -11.47 -23.23
N ALA A 836 -28.29 -11.28 -24.23
CA ALA A 836 -29.38 -10.29 -24.19
C ALA A 836 -30.41 -10.59 -23.10
N ALA A 837 -30.74 -11.87 -22.87
CA ALA A 837 -31.61 -12.29 -21.77
C ALA A 837 -31.02 -11.94 -20.40
N ARG A 838 -29.75 -12.32 -20.15
CA ARG A 838 -29.02 -11.96 -18.93
C ARG A 838 -28.90 -10.45 -18.73
N LEU A 839 -28.61 -9.68 -19.80
CA LEU A 839 -28.59 -8.22 -19.77
C LEU A 839 -29.95 -7.60 -19.38
N LYS A 840 -31.06 -8.21 -19.80
CA LYS A 840 -32.41 -7.79 -19.41
C LYS A 840 -32.70 -8.10 -17.95
N GLU A 841 -32.35 -9.30 -17.49
CA GLU A 841 -32.51 -9.76 -16.09
C GLU A 841 -31.69 -8.90 -15.11
N SER A 842 -30.40 -8.69 -15.39
CA SER A 842 -29.54 -7.81 -14.56
C SER A 842 -30.03 -6.37 -14.50
N ARG A 843 -30.63 -5.83 -15.59
CA ARG A 843 -31.24 -4.49 -15.56
C ARG A 843 -32.48 -4.40 -14.68
N VAL A 844 -33.30 -5.46 -14.62
CA VAL A 844 -34.44 -5.54 -13.70
C VAL A 844 -33.94 -5.62 -12.26
N LEU A 845 -32.98 -6.51 -11.96
CA LEU A 845 -32.38 -6.63 -10.62
C LEU A 845 -31.76 -5.32 -10.11
N VAL A 846 -31.00 -4.60 -10.95
CA VAL A 846 -30.44 -3.29 -10.59
C VAL A 846 -31.55 -2.24 -10.36
N SER A 847 -32.60 -2.24 -11.18
CA SER A 847 -33.75 -1.34 -11.01
C SER A 847 -34.49 -1.59 -9.68
N ASP A 848 -34.76 -2.85 -9.35
CA ASP A 848 -35.50 -3.21 -8.13
C ASP A 848 -34.65 -3.02 -6.87
N LEU A 849 -33.34 -3.31 -6.91
CA LEU A 849 -32.42 -2.99 -5.81
C LEU A 849 -32.28 -1.48 -5.60
N THR A 850 -32.20 -0.68 -6.66
CA THR A 850 -32.19 0.79 -6.56
C THR A 850 -33.45 1.29 -5.88
N ARG A 851 -34.62 0.78 -6.29
CA ARG A 851 -35.92 1.11 -5.68
C ARG A 851 -36.01 0.68 -4.21
N GLN A 852 -35.43 -0.46 -3.83
CA GLN A 852 -35.34 -0.87 -2.42
C GLN A 852 -34.45 0.06 -1.59
N ILE A 853 -33.33 0.53 -2.14
CA ILE A 853 -32.46 1.52 -1.48
C ILE A 853 -33.19 2.85 -1.32
N ASP A 854 -33.92 3.34 -2.33
CA ASP A 854 -34.68 4.59 -2.23
C ASP A 854 -35.79 4.52 -1.17
N VAL A 855 -36.53 3.40 -1.10
CA VAL A 855 -37.51 3.15 -0.02
C VAL A 855 -36.82 3.10 1.34
N SER A 856 -35.69 2.39 1.45
CA SER A 856 -34.96 2.24 2.72
C SER A 856 -34.32 3.55 3.20
N ASN A 857 -33.86 4.40 2.28
CA ASN A 857 -33.41 5.77 2.58
C ASN A 857 -34.57 6.65 3.05
N THR A 858 -35.74 6.54 2.39
CA THR A 858 -36.94 7.27 2.80
C THR A 858 -37.40 6.83 4.20
N GLU A 859 -37.38 5.53 4.51
CA GLU A 859 -37.61 5.03 5.86
C GLU A 859 -36.57 5.53 6.86
N ILE A 860 -35.28 5.61 6.50
CA ILE A 860 -34.24 6.16 7.38
C ILE A 860 -34.46 7.65 7.65
N ASP A 861 -34.91 8.43 6.66
CA ASP A 861 -35.17 9.87 6.86
C ASP A 861 -36.46 10.13 7.64
N ILE A 862 -37.51 9.30 7.47
CA ILE A 862 -38.67 9.27 8.37
C ILE A 862 -38.21 8.92 9.80
N LEU A 863 -37.45 7.83 9.96
CA LEU A 863 -36.91 7.42 11.26
C LEU A 863 -35.98 8.47 11.86
N ARG A 864 -35.23 9.26 11.08
CA ARG A 864 -34.44 10.41 11.59
C ARG A 864 -35.33 11.54 12.07
N GLN A 865 -36.41 11.82 11.35
CA GLN A 865 -37.40 12.83 11.73
C GLN A 865 -38.14 12.45 13.02
N GLU A 866 -38.32 11.14 13.26
CA GLU A 866 -39.01 10.55 14.41
C GLU A 866 -38.07 10.26 15.61
N MET A 867 -36.84 9.83 15.37
CA MET A 867 -35.75 9.70 16.36
C MET A 867 -35.37 11.03 17.01
N GLY A 868 -35.79 12.16 16.43
CA GLY A 868 -35.81 13.46 17.12
C GLY A 868 -36.63 13.48 18.41
N ARG A 869 -37.36 12.40 18.76
CA ARG A 869 -38.15 12.28 20.00
C ARG A 869 -37.90 11.07 20.89
N ARG A 870 -37.37 9.91 20.44
CA ARG A 870 -36.89 8.78 21.29
C ARG A 870 -36.04 7.74 20.53
N LEU A 871 -35.09 7.14 21.26
CA LEU A 871 -34.31 5.86 21.15
C LEU A 871 -34.61 4.87 19.99
N THR A 872 -33.68 4.06 19.46
CA THR A 872 -32.25 3.78 19.78
C THR A 872 -31.33 3.86 18.54
N VAL A 873 -30.01 4.00 18.76
CA VAL A 873 -29.01 4.09 17.68
C VAL A 873 -28.89 2.80 16.86
N GLU A 874 -28.99 1.63 17.49
CA GLU A 874 -28.69 0.33 16.89
C GLU A 874 -29.57 -0.02 15.68
N GLN A 875 -30.88 0.31 15.73
CA GLN A 875 -31.78 0.06 14.60
C GLN A 875 -31.41 0.89 13.38
N SER A 876 -30.91 2.13 13.58
CA SER A 876 -30.42 2.96 12.48
C SER A 876 -29.13 2.42 11.88
N ALA A 877 -28.22 1.89 12.71
CA ALA A 877 -26.97 1.27 12.26
C ALA A 877 -27.24 -0.03 11.49
N ALA A 878 -28.19 -0.87 11.94
CA ALA A 878 -28.59 -2.09 11.25
C ALA A 878 -29.15 -1.79 9.84
N LYS A 879 -30.09 -0.84 9.71
CA LYS A 879 -30.61 -0.43 8.38
C LYS A 879 -29.52 0.19 7.50
N GLN A 880 -28.60 0.97 8.05
CA GLN A 880 -27.46 1.50 7.29
C GLN A 880 -26.52 0.39 6.77
N ALA A 881 -26.27 -0.66 7.56
CA ALA A 881 -25.49 -1.82 7.11
C ALA A 881 -26.18 -2.57 5.96
N THR A 882 -27.50 -2.75 6.01
CA THR A 882 -28.28 -3.36 4.93
C THR A 882 -28.20 -2.56 3.64
N ILE A 883 -28.41 -1.23 3.70
CA ILE A 883 -28.31 -0.35 2.52
C ILE A 883 -26.89 -0.37 1.94
N TRP A 884 -25.85 -0.39 2.79
CA TRP A 884 -24.46 -0.47 2.34
C TRP A 884 -24.16 -1.79 1.60
N ALA A 885 -24.67 -2.92 2.12
CA ALA A 885 -24.56 -4.21 1.46
C ALA A 885 -25.32 -4.27 0.11
N GLN A 886 -26.52 -3.67 0.04
CA GLN A 886 -27.26 -3.51 -1.22
C GLN A 886 -26.49 -2.64 -2.23
N ALA A 887 -25.91 -1.53 -1.79
CA ALA A 887 -25.12 -0.63 -2.66
C ALA A 887 -23.86 -1.31 -3.22
N GLU A 888 -23.13 -2.07 -2.39
CA GLU A 888 -21.98 -2.86 -2.82
C GLU A 888 -22.40 -3.98 -3.82
N THR A 889 -23.61 -4.53 -3.66
CA THR A 889 -24.21 -5.50 -4.59
C THR A 889 -24.59 -4.87 -5.94
N ILE A 890 -25.24 -3.70 -5.94
CA ILE A 890 -25.53 -2.96 -7.19
C ILE A 890 -24.24 -2.65 -7.95
N LYS A 891 -23.23 -2.11 -7.25
CA LYS A 891 -21.92 -1.76 -7.81
C LYS A 891 -21.18 -2.96 -8.41
N ARG A 892 -21.39 -4.17 -7.90
CA ARG A 892 -20.94 -5.41 -8.54
C ARG A 892 -21.73 -5.69 -9.82
N LEU A 893 -23.06 -5.66 -9.76
CA LEU A 893 -23.92 -5.89 -10.93
C LEU A 893 -23.70 -4.86 -12.06
N GLU A 894 -23.36 -3.61 -11.74
CA GLU A 894 -22.92 -2.60 -12.71
C GLU A 894 -21.60 -2.99 -13.40
N GLY A 895 -20.67 -3.59 -12.66
CA GLY A 895 -19.43 -4.15 -13.20
C GLY A 895 -19.69 -5.33 -14.14
N ASP A 896 -20.44 -6.33 -13.66
CA ASP A 896 -20.81 -7.53 -14.42
C ASP A 896 -21.60 -7.15 -15.70
N LEU A 897 -22.53 -6.19 -15.60
CA LEU A 897 -23.27 -5.66 -16.74
C LEU A 897 -22.37 -4.89 -17.71
N LYS A 898 -21.40 -4.12 -17.22
CA LYS A 898 -20.43 -3.42 -18.09
C LYS A 898 -19.55 -4.42 -18.85
N GLU A 899 -19.07 -5.48 -18.20
CA GLU A 899 -18.29 -6.53 -18.87
C GLU A 899 -19.13 -7.24 -19.94
N ALA A 900 -20.39 -7.57 -19.65
CA ALA A 900 -21.30 -8.18 -20.63
C ALA A 900 -21.54 -7.29 -21.88
N ASN A 901 -21.56 -5.96 -21.73
CA ASN A 901 -21.61 -5.05 -22.90
C ASN A 901 -20.26 -5.03 -23.65
N GLU A 902 -19.13 -4.99 -22.96
CA GLU A 902 -17.80 -5.03 -23.60
C GLU A 902 -17.52 -6.37 -24.31
N GLN A 903 -18.11 -7.48 -23.86
CA GLN A 903 -18.12 -8.77 -24.58
C GLN A 903 -19.06 -8.75 -25.80
N LEU A 904 -20.24 -8.15 -25.69
CA LEU A 904 -21.20 -8.03 -26.79
C LEU A 904 -20.66 -7.17 -27.95
N ASP A 905 -20.00 -6.05 -27.64
CA ASP A 905 -19.34 -5.19 -28.64
C ASP A 905 -18.22 -5.94 -29.40
N GLN A 906 -17.46 -6.81 -28.70
CA GLN A 906 -16.43 -7.65 -29.32
C GLN A 906 -17.03 -8.68 -30.30
N LEU A 907 -18.09 -9.38 -29.89
CA LEU A 907 -18.80 -10.34 -30.75
C LEU A 907 -19.42 -9.66 -31.98
N LEU A 908 -19.93 -8.43 -31.82
CA LEU A 908 -20.53 -7.66 -32.91
C LEU A 908 -19.47 -7.21 -33.93
N GLU A 909 -18.30 -6.74 -33.49
CA GLU A 909 -17.20 -6.37 -34.39
C GLU A 909 -16.54 -7.61 -35.04
N GLU A 910 -16.49 -8.77 -34.36
CA GLU A 910 -16.06 -10.02 -35.00
C GLU A 910 -17.06 -10.48 -36.07
N SER A 911 -18.36 -10.50 -35.76
CA SER A 911 -19.43 -10.83 -36.71
C SER A 911 -19.38 -9.93 -37.96
N LYS A 912 -19.17 -8.63 -37.76
CA LYS A 912 -18.95 -7.65 -38.85
C LYS A 912 -17.71 -7.97 -39.69
N ARG A 913 -16.57 -8.34 -39.09
CA ARG A 913 -15.39 -8.79 -39.84
C ARG A 913 -15.62 -10.08 -40.62
N ARG A 914 -16.34 -11.06 -40.06
CA ARG A 914 -16.75 -12.28 -40.77
C ARG A 914 -17.62 -11.93 -41.99
N LEU A 915 -18.56 -11.00 -41.85
CA LEU A 915 -19.41 -10.51 -42.95
C LEU A 915 -18.60 -9.78 -44.04
N GLU A 916 -17.66 -8.92 -43.66
CA GLU A 916 -16.76 -8.22 -44.60
C GLU A 916 -15.89 -9.22 -45.40
N LEU A 917 -15.39 -10.29 -44.76
CA LEU A 917 -14.65 -11.37 -45.41
C LEU A 917 -15.55 -12.20 -46.36
N GLN A 918 -16.78 -12.52 -45.97
CA GLN A 918 -17.74 -13.21 -46.84
C GLN A 918 -18.09 -12.37 -48.07
N GLN A 919 -18.32 -11.05 -47.91
CA GLN A 919 -18.57 -10.14 -49.04
C GLN A 919 -17.37 -10.06 -49.99
N ALA A 920 -16.14 -10.02 -49.46
CA ALA A 920 -14.92 -10.07 -50.27
C ALA A 920 -14.81 -11.38 -51.08
N ALA A 921 -15.09 -12.53 -50.45
CA ALA A 921 -15.08 -13.83 -51.10
C ALA A 921 -16.14 -13.94 -52.22
N VAL A 922 -17.36 -13.43 -51.99
CA VAL A 922 -18.42 -13.38 -53.01
C VAL A 922 -18.03 -12.51 -54.19
N LEU A 923 -17.41 -11.34 -53.95
CA LEU A 923 -16.92 -10.46 -55.03
C LEU A 923 -15.82 -11.12 -55.87
N ASP A 924 -14.92 -11.89 -55.25
CA ASP A 924 -13.84 -12.57 -55.99
C ASP A 924 -14.31 -13.82 -56.74
N ALA A 925 -15.31 -14.53 -56.20
CA ALA A 925 -16.05 -15.57 -56.92
C ALA A 925 -16.79 -14.99 -58.14
N GLN A 926 -17.44 -13.83 -58.01
CA GLN A 926 -18.08 -13.13 -59.14
C GLN A 926 -17.07 -12.70 -60.21
N ARG A 927 -15.90 -12.17 -59.82
CA ARG A 927 -14.80 -11.86 -60.76
C ARG A 927 -14.30 -13.10 -61.48
N SER A 928 -14.09 -14.19 -60.75
CA SER A 928 -13.66 -15.48 -61.31
C SER A 928 -14.68 -16.06 -62.30
N LEU A 929 -15.97 -15.95 -61.98
CA LEU A 929 -17.06 -16.33 -62.87
C LEU A 929 -17.10 -15.45 -64.13
N ALA A 930 -16.93 -14.14 -64.01
CA ALA A 930 -16.87 -13.22 -65.16
C ALA A 930 -15.68 -13.55 -66.09
N VAL A 931 -14.48 -13.76 -65.54
CA VAL A 931 -13.30 -14.19 -66.32
C VAL A 931 -13.54 -15.53 -67.02
N SER A 932 -14.20 -16.47 -66.35
CA SER A 932 -14.60 -17.76 -66.94
C SER A 932 -15.59 -17.58 -68.09
N GLN A 933 -16.59 -16.72 -67.95
CA GLN A 933 -17.55 -16.40 -69.02
C GLN A 933 -16.88 -15.70 -70.22
N THR A 934 -15.97 -14.75 -69.98
CA THR A 934 -15.19 -14.11 -71.07
C THR A 934 -14.34 -15.14 -71.81
N ARG A 935 -13.61 -16.01 -71.09
CA ARG A 935 -12.83 -17.11 -71.69
C ARG A 935 -13.70 -18.13 -72.44
N LYS A 936 -14.97 -18.29 -72.05
CA LYS A 936 -15.92 -19.17 -72.75
C LYS A 936 -16.42 -18.53 -74.06
N ARG A 937 -16.69 -17.21 -74.07
CA ARG A 937 -17.02 -16.47 -75.30
C ARG A 937 -15.87 -16.48 -76.31
N GLN A 938 -14.64 -16.23 -75.85
CA GLN A 938 -13.39 -16.31 -76.63
C GLN A 938 -13.01 -17.75 -77.11
N ARG A 939 -13.90 -18.73 -76.93
CA ARG A 939 -13.79 -20.11 -77.47
C ARG A 939 -14.98 -20.50 -78.34
N THR A 940 -15.97 -19.62 -78.48
CA THR A 940 -17.16 -19.78 -79.34
C THR A 940 -17.19 -18.73 -80.45
N GLU A 941 -16.47 -17.63 -80.26
CA GLU A 941 -15.92 -16.76 -81.30
C GLU A 941 -14.63 -17.39 -81.89
#